data_AF-A0A316TI28-F1
#
_entry.id   AF-A0A316TI28-F1
#
_cell.length_a   1.000
_cell.length_b   1.000
_cell.length_c   1.000
_cell.angle_alpha   90.00
_cell.angle_beta   90.00
_cell.angle_gamma   90.00
#
_symmetry.space_group_name_H-M   'P 1'
#
loop_
_entity.id
_entity.type
_entity.pdbx_description
1 polymer ?
#
loop_
_entity_poly.entity_id
_entity_poly.type
_entity_poly.pdbx_seq_one_letter_code
_entity_poly.pdbx_strand_id
1 'polypeptide(L)'
;MSDSQRRVDRALAWRDGLPPDGRPTPQDVEVAARLCITDPYVMARLLWDDQPSLGRHFDELAAVIRGAAEADGSADERVAGRVQATAPPRESRTRTSAASADSESRVGGDLDSWLESLRASGESVPIGPELAATLRGLTSPDDLRRVTVSPAERRLWRDFVRRHEEDLLAVLGLAPTSTAQAPAASVRPTGPVPGDAFAGNTDVGGSLPTGRRIRFTPAGDDGIRLTWDGGAEDGQVRIFRLGARDDTRPWNLDPHVGVRVVGATHDAFLVDDEPFSSARRFYAVAVQAGATEAEARAALPVWWAEGVTVQPVRGLRIRTTGGQVSAGWQVASGIERVEVLRVPVDEFGSTPQAFDVDRRISGDRPGENLSGFVDDDVEAGSYEYRMYACATVDGRLERSLPVTSRQTVQAELPVVSDLLVEENEDGDFVITWTPLAEAGLRVEIHALLERPPEGLGERTVGRAVLEREGAFSEDTVVHGSASRAVRPRLPGEDRLHFTAVTASRDGALCRVGPTVVHHRAGAVRHVQLVERVDEQFLSFAWPDGAGLVKVLRASAEDDHGAQDFSAMPVVAEIRPEEHRLRGGVHLDPLPSEGAVLYVVGISFHATGHKQGPPYRVTYPGLTRLDCDVVPVHGQVRRGLRRVTEEVGRELRVTADLDVEVPLVLVRREDRLPLHLDDGERIETFQPRLQRGEPKSVLPWPRDSRPGFVRLFVDLRDEQERYAVLDPPLSQLRGDP
;
A
#
# COMPACT_ATOMS: atom_id res chain seq x y z
N MET A 1 -31.45 -8.35 -27.75
CA MET A 1 -30.65 -7.55 -26.78
C MET A 1 -31.59 -7.10 -25.67
N SER A 2 -31.17 -7.20 -24.41
CA SER A 2 -31.93 -6.66 -23.28
C SER A 2 -31.92 -5.12 -23.31
N ASP A 3 -32.92 -4.49 -22.70
CA ASP A 3 -32.99 -3.01 -22.61
C ASP A 3 -31.79 -2.45 -21.83
N SER A 4 -31.28 -3.20 -20.86
CA SER A 4 -30.03 -2.86 -20.16
C SER A 4 -28.84 -2.80 -21.12
N GLN A 5 -28.67 -3.80 -22.00
CA GLN A 5 -27.59 -3.82 -22.97
C GLN A 5 -27.70 -2.67 -23.98
N ARG A 6 -28.91 -2.37 -24.46
CA ARG A 6 -29.17 -1.23 -25.37
C ARG A 6 -28.81 0.12 -24.75
N ARG A 7 -28.96 0.28 -23.43
CA ARG A 7 -28.55 1.50 -22.71
C ARG A 7 -27.04 1.59 -22.59
N VAL A 8 -26.38 0.49 -22.24
CA VAL A 8 -24.91 0.42 -22.16
C VAL A 8 -24.27 0.73 -23.50
N ASP A 9 -24.72 0.10 -24.58
CA ASP A 9 -24.15 0.30 -25.91
C ASP A 9 -24.29 1.77 -26.37
N ARG A 10 -25.42 2.41 -26.01
CA ARG A 10 -25.67 3.82 -26.32
C ARG A 10 -24.80 4.76 -25.49
N ALA A 11 -24.65 4.49 -24.19
CA ALA A 11 -23.81 5.26 -23.30
C ALA A 11 -22.33 5.16 -23.73
N LEU A 12 -21.87 3.98 -24.13
CA LEU A 12 -20.51 3.78 -24.65
C LEU A 12 -20.32 4.46 -26.01
N ALA A 13 -21.31 4.41 -26.91
CA ALA A 13 -21.25 5.13 -28.18
C ALA A 13 -21.21 6.66 -28.00
N TRP A 14 -21.95 7.20 -27.02
CA TRP A 14 -21.86 8.61 -26.63
C TRP A 14 -20.45 8.96 -26.11
N ARG A 15 -19.91 8.15 -25.19
CA ARG A 15 -18.55 8.32 -24.66
C ARG A 15 -17.51 8.37 -25.77
N ASP A 16 -17.65 7.50 -26.77
CA ASP A 16 -16.74 7.43 -27.92
C ASP A 16 -16.79 8.66 -28.84
N GLY A 17 -17.80 9.52 -28.70
CA GLY A 17 -17.91 10.82 -29.38
C GLY A 17 -17.20 11.99 -28.68
N LEU A 18 -16.75 11.84 -27.42
CA LEU A 18 -16.14 12.93 -26.65
C LEU A 18 -14.66 13.18 -27.00
N PRO A 19 -14.09 14.39 -26.83
CA PRO A 19 -12.64 14.61 -26.96
C PRO A 19 -11.83 13.68 -26.02
N PRO A 20 -10.59 13.28 -26.38
CA PRO A 20 -9.79 12.38 -25.55
C PRO A 20 -9.40 12.99 -24.19
N ASP A 21 -9.24 14.32 -24.12
CA ASP A 21 -8.95 15.03 -22.88
C ASP A 21 -10.23 15.20 -22.03
N GLY A 22 -10.29 14.50 -20.89
CA GLY A 22 -11.42 14.58 -19.94
C GLY A 22 -12.58 13.63 -20.22
N ARG A 23 -12.39 12.64 -21.11
CA ARG A 23 -13.36 11.58 -21.38
C ARG A 23 -13.52 10.66 -20.15
N PRO A 24 -14.75 10.39 -19.67
CA PRO A 24 -14.99 9.42 -18.60
C PRO A 24 -14.54 8.01 -18.99
N THR A 25 -14.18 7.18 -18.00
CA THR A 25 -13.74 5.81 -18.28
C THR A 25 -14.88 4.96 -18.88
N PRO A 26 -14.56 3.93 -19.70
CA PRO A 26 -15.57 2.99 -20.20
C PRO A 26 -16.38 2.33 -19.07
N GLN A 27 -15.70 2.02 -17.97
CA GLN A 27 -16.24 1.28 -16.84
C GLN A 27 -17.25 2.12 -16.06
N ASP A 28 -16.94 3.39 -15.79
CA ASP A 28 -17.85 4.31 -15.11
C ASP A 28 -19.14 4.53 -15.91
N VAL A 29 -19.03 4.68 -17.24
CA VAL A 29 -20.17 4.85 -18.16
C VAL A 29 -21.05 3.61 -18.20
N GLU A 30 -20.44 2.42 -18.21
CA GLU A 30 -21.16 1.16 -18.19
C GLU A 30 -21.91 0.95 -16.86
N VAL A 31 -21.27 1.24 -15.72
CA VAL A 31 -21.90 1.16 -14.40
C VAL A 31 -23.08 2.12 -14.30
N ALA A 32 -22.90 3.38 -14.72
CA ALA A 32 -23.97 4.37 -14.75
C ALA A 32 -25.16 3.91 -15.60
N ALA A 33 -24.91 3.34 -16.77
CA ALA A 33 -25.95 2.87 -17.69
C ALA A 33 -26.67 1.59 -17.21
N ARG A 34 -25.94 0.64 -16.61
CA ARG A 34 -26.52 -0.60 -16.06
C ARG A 34 -27.41 -0.31 -14.86
N LEU A 35 -26.98 0.60 -13.98
CA LEU A 35 -27.69 0.96 -12.74
C LEU A 35 -28.71 2.09 -12.93
N CYS A 36 -28.86 2.62 -14.16
CA CYS A 36 -29.78 3.72 -14.47
C CYS A 36 -29.53 4.98 -13.64
N ILE A 37 -28.27 5.31 -13.40
CA ILE A 37 -27.90 6.45 -12.55
C ILE A 37 -28.09 7.73 -13.35
N THR A 38 -29.17 8.44 -13.04
CA THR A 38 -29.53 9.74 -13.66
C THR A 38 -29.58 10.89 -12.66
N ASP A 39 -29.33 10.59 -11.37
CA ASP A 39 -29.34 11.56 -10.29
C ASP A 39 -27.90 11.87 -9.85
N PRO A 40 -27.47 13.15 -9.89
CA PRO A 40 -26.12 13.54 -9.50
C PRO A 40 -25.80 13.25 -8.03
N TYR A 41 -26.80 13.21 -7.13
CA TYR A 41 -26.60 12.83 -5.72
C TYR A 41 -26.29 11.34 -5.56
N VAL A 42 -26.88 10.48 -6.40
CA VAL A 42 -26.57 9.05 -6.44
C VAL A 42 -25.19 8.84 -7.03
N MET A 43 -24.84 9.60 -8.07
CA MET A 43 -23.49 9.58 -8.64
C MET A 43 -22.44 9.97 -7.60
N ALA A 44 -22.66 11.04 -6.83
CA ALA A 44 -21.69 11.50 -5.83
C ALA A 44 -21.43 10.52 -4.67
N ARG A 45 -22.26 9.48 -4.49
CA ARG A 45 -22.16 8.48 -3.41
C ARG A 45 -21.58 7.14 -3.84
N LEU A 46 -21.27 6.98 -5.13
CA LEU A 46 -20.67 5.78 -5.68
C LEU A 46 -19.19 6.00 -5.94
N LEU A 47 -18.43 4.91 -5.94
CA LEU A 47 -17.01 4.91 -6.29
C LEU A 47 -16.87 4.82 -7.81
N TRP A 48 -16.07 5.70 -8.38
CA TRP A 48 -15.81 5.79 -9.83
C TRP A 48 -14.31 5.83 -10.05
N ASP A 49 -13.86 5.31 -11.20
CA ASP A 49 -12.44 5.33 -11.58
C ASP A 49 -11.99 6.76 -11.92
N ASP A 50 -12.85 7.57 -12.55
CA ASP A 50 -12.60 9.00 -12.83
C ASP A 50 -13.87 9.85 -12.62
N GLN A 51 -14.23 10.04 -11.34
CA GLN A 51 -15.38 10.86 -10.94
C GLN A 51 -15.34 12.31 -11.49
N PRO A 52 -14.20 13.02 -11.53
CA PRO A 52 -14.14 14.37 -12.12
C PRO A 52 -14.48 14.43 -13.61
N SER A 53 -14.03 13.44 -14.41
CA SER A 53 -14.38 13.37 -15.82
C SER A 53 -15.84 12.95 -16.03
N LEU A 54 -16.33 11.98 -15.25
CA LEU A 54 -17.74 11.58 -15.27
C LEU A 54 -18.67 12.74 -14.87
N GLY A 55 -18.31 13.49 -13.83
CA GLY A 55 -19.08 14.64 -13.33
C GLY A 55 -19.19 15.78 -14.33
N ARG A 56 -18.12 16.05 -15.10
CA ARG A 56 -18.13 17.07 -16.17
C ARG A 56 -19.16 16.78 -17.27
N HIS A 57 -19.48 15.51 -17.49
CA HIS A 57 -20.36 15.06 -18.57
C HIS A 57 -21.64 14.37 -18.05
N PHE A 58 -21.94 14.47 -16.75
CA PHE A 58 -22.97 13.66 -16.11
C PHE A 58 -24.38 13.97 -16.64
N ASP A 59 -24.71 15.24 -16.88
CA ASP A 59 -26.03 15.62 -17.38
C ASP A 59 -26.31 15.09 -18.79
N GLU A 60 -25.28 15.07 -19.65
CA GLU A 60 -25.33 14.48 -20.99
C GLU A 60 -25.49 12.96 -20.92
N LEU A 61 -24.71 12.29 -20.07
CA LEU A 61 -24.84 10.85 -19.83
C LEU A 61 -26.22 10.49 -19.28
N ALA A 62 -26.75 11.25 -18.33
CA ALA A 62 -28.08 11.05 -17.78
C ALA A 62 -29.17 11.24 -18.84
N ALA A 63 -29.00 12.15 -19.80
CA ALA A 63 -29.90 12.29 -20.95
C ALA A 63 -29.83 11.06 -21.88
N VAL A 64 -28.64 10.52 -22.13
CA VAL A 64 -28.45 9.31 -22.93
C VAL A 64 -29.07 8.08 -22.26
N ILE A 65 -28.96 7.96 -20.94
CA ILE A 65 -29.57 6.89 -20.15
C ILE A 65 -31.10 7.01 -20.12
N ARG A 66 -31.64 8.25 -20.09
CA ARG A 66 -33.09 8.54 -20.11
C ARG A 66 -33.74 8.34 -21.48
N GLY A 67 -33.00 8.46 -22.57
CA GLY A 67 -33.55 8.47 -23.91
C GLY A 67 -34.12 7.13 -24.37
N ALA A 68 -35.42 6.92 -24.25
CA ALA A 68 -36.33 6.43 -25.31
C ALA A 68 -37.75 6.26 -24.74
N ALA A 69 -38.47 7.37 -24.59
CA ALA A 69 -39.93 7.35 -24.43
C ALA A 69 -40.67 8.14 -25.52
N GLU A 70 -40.02 9.05 -26.26
CA GLU A 70 -40.76 9.93 -27.19
C GLU A 70 -39.97 10.24 -28.47
N ALA A 71 -40.72 10.31 -29.57
CA ALA A 71 -40.37 10.82 -30.91
C ALA A 71 -39.76 9.83 -31.93
N ASP A 72 -40.57 8.83 -32.29
CA ASP A 72 -40.85 8.52 -33.69
C ASP A 72 -42.00 9.46 -34.12
N GLY A 73 -41.80 10.34 -35.11
CA GLY A 73 -42.89 11.11 -35.75
C GLY A 73 -42.67 12.63 -35.91
N SER A 74 -42.35 13.03 -37.15
CA SER A 74 -42.77 14.27 -37.84
C SER A 74 -42.36 15.64 -37.25
N ALA A 75 -41.84 16.64 -37.97
CA ALA A 75 -41.41 16.87 -39.34
C ALA A 75 -40.85 18.32 -39.36
N ASP A 76 -39.91 18.62 -40.27
CA ASP A 76 -39.57 19.95 -40.84
C ASP A 76 -39.19 21.11 -39.87
N GLU A 77 -38.26 22.02 -40.14
CA GLU A 77 -37.58 22.46 -41.36
C GLU A 77 -36.38 23.34 -40.92
N ARG A 78 -35.29 23.33 -41.72
CA ARG A 78 -34.30 24.42 -41.91
C ARG A 78 -33.29 24.68 -40.77
N VAL A 79 -31.98 24.84 -40.99
CA VAL A 79 -31.18 25.12 -42.19
C VAL A 79 -29.70 24.82 -41.89
N ALA A 80 -29.03 24.21 -42.88
CA ALA A 80 -27.62 24.27 -43.33
C ALA A 80 -26.49 24.57 -42.32
N GLY A 81 -25.30 23.94 -42.39
CA GLY A 81 -24.67 23.11 -43.42
C GLY A 81 -23.46 22.37 -42.82
N ARG A 82 -23.16 21.15 -43.27
CA ARG A 82 -22.27 20.81 -44.40
C ARG A 82 -20.78 20.95 -44.00
N VAL A 83 -19.90 19.94 -44.05
CA VAL A 83 -19.95 18.53 -44.47
C VAL A 83 -18.57 17.88 -44.16
N GLN A 84 -18.59 16.57 -43.88
CA GLN A 84 -17.59 15.49 -44.12
C GLN A 84 -16.12 15.68 -43.73
N ALA A 85 -15.54 14.87 -42.84
CA ALA A 85 -15.38 13.39 -42.84
C ALA A 85 -14.32 12.88 -43.82
N THR A 86 -13.24 12.30 -43.29
CA THR A 86 -12.68 11.00 -43.71
C THR A 86 -11.61 10.53 -42.70
N ALA A 87 -11.82 9.34 -42.13
CA ALA A 87 -10.76 8.45 -41.62
C ALA A 87 -10.15 7.67 -42.82
N PRO A 88 -9.28 6.63 -42.70
CA PRO A 88 -8.51 6.02 -41.58
C PRO A 88 -7.02 5.78 -42.04
N PRO A 89 -6.21 4.73 -41.67
CA PRO A 89 -6.32 3.67 -40.64
C PRO A 89 -5.02 3.31 -39.84
N ARG A 90 -5.26 2.41 -38.88
CA ARG A 90 -4.47 1.36 -38.20
C ARG A 90 -3.09 0.90 -38.77
N GLU A 91 -2.26 0.50 -37.78
CA GLU A 91 -1.48 -0.76 -37.62
C GLU A 91 0.06 -0.72 -37.51
N SER A 92 0.54 -1.31 -36.40
CA SER A 92 1.62 -2.32 -36.30
C SER A 92 3.12 -1.96 -36.40
N ARG A 93 3.76 -2.14 -35.23
CA ARG A 93 4.99 -2.94 -34.95
C ARG A 93 6.40 -2.44 -35.31
N THR A 94 7.27 -2.72 -34.32
CA THR A 94 8.67 -3.21 -34.34
C THR A 94 9.87 -2.24 -34.36
N ARG A 95 10.72 -2.47 -33.35
CA ARG A 95 12.15 -2.12 -33.26
C ARG A 95 12.91 -2.71 -34.47
N THR A 96 13.91 -2.02 -35.01
CA THR A 96 15.34 -2.03 -34.63
C THR A 96 16.20 -1.63 -35.85
N SER A 97 17.29 -0.90 -35.60
CA SER A 97 18.61 -1.04 -36.25
C SER A 97 19.00 -0.17 -37.47
N ALA A 98 20.02 0.64 -37.20
CA ALA A 98 21.24 0.87 -37.98
C ALA A 98 21.31 1.92 -39.10
N ALA A 99 22.24 2.86 -38.82
CA ALA A 99 23.36 3.30 -39.67
C ALA A 99 23.11 4.36 -40.75
N SER A 100 23.59 5.57 -40.41
CA SER A 100 24.64 6.30 -41.13
C SER A 100 24.51 6.48 -42.64
N ALA A 101 24.18 7.71 -43.05
CA ALA A 101 25.11 8.64 -43.73
C ALA A 101 24.34 9.85 -44.28
N ASP A 102 25.06 10.95 -44.45
CA ASP A 102 24.72 12.18 -45.18
C ASP A 102 23.78 13.17 -44.49
N SER A 103 24.37 14.12 -43.76
CA SER A 103 24.50 15.50 -44.31
C SER A 103 25.41 16.35 -43.41
N GLU A 104 26.71 16.28 -43.68
CA GLU A 104 27.59 17.44 -43.56
C GLU A 104 27.03 18.56 -44.44
N SER A 105 26.48 19.63 -43.85
CA SER A 105 26.60 21.03 -44.31
C SER A 105 25.55 21.93 -43.66
N ARG A 106 25.77 22.42 -42.43
CA ARG A 106 25.20 23.71 -41.95
C ARG A 106 26.13 24.34 -40.92
N VAL A 107 27.29 24.80 -41.36
CA VAL A 107 28.13 25.74 -40.60
C VAL A 107 27.83 27.14 -41.12
N GLY A 108 27.38 28.03 -40.21
CA GLY A 108 27.23 29.47 -40.46
C GLY A 108 25.79 30.01 -40.49
N GLY A 109 24.91 29.54 -39.60
CA GLY A 109 23.54 30.05 -39.46
C GLY A 109 23.36 30.91 -38.22
N ASP A 110 22.66 32.03 -38.36
CA ASP A 110 22.17 32.90 -37.29
C ASP A 110 21.39 32.09 -36.23
N LEU A 111 21.55 32.42 -34.94
CA LEU A 111 20.89 31.74 -33.81
C LEU A 111 19.37 31.63 -34.03
N ASP A 112 18.77 32.69 -34.56
CA ASP A 112 17.34 32.73 -34.81
C ASP A 112 16.91 31.74 -35.92
N SER A 113 17.73 31.54 -36.94
CA SER A 113 17.48 30.55 -38.01
C SER A 113 17.62 29.11 -37.51
N TRP A 114 18.56 28.85 -36.60
CA TRP A 114 18.72 27.53 -35.99
C TRP A 114 17.55 27.20 -35.05
N LEU A 115 17.12 28.16 -34.21
CA LEU A 115 15.96 27.98 -33.34
C LEU A 115 14.66 27.76 -34.13
N GLU A 116 14.49 28.44 -35.26
CA GLU A 116 13.33 28.26 -36.14
C GLU A 116 13.32 26.88 -36.80
N SER A 117 14.49 26.35 -37.20
CA SER A 117 14.62 24.98 -37.70
C SER A 117 14.21 23.93 -36.67
N LEU A 118 14.56 24.12 -35.39
CA LEU A 118 14.17 23.20 -34.31
C LEU A 118 12.66 23.24 -34.05
N ARG A 119 12.04 24.43 -34.03
CA ARG A 119 10.59 24.58 -33.88
C ARG A 119 9.82 23.96 -35.06
N ALA A 120 10.33 24.11 -36.29
CA ALA A 120 9.74 23.50 -37.48
C ALA A 120 9.79 21.96 -37.46
N SER A 121 10.73 21.37 -36.71
CA SER A 121 10.82 19.92 -36.50
C SER A 121 9.89 19.38 -35.41
N GLY A 122 9.06 20.25 -34.79
CA GLY A 122 8.14 19.88 -33.72
C GLY A 122 8.80 19.77 -32.34
N GLU A 123 10.03 20.26 -32.19
CA GLU A 123 10.74 20.20 -30.92
C GLU A 123 10.36 21.38 -30.00
N SER A 124 10.22 21.10 -28.70
CA SER A 124 10.00 22.13 -27.68
C SER A 124 11.32 22.85 -27.38
N VAL A 125 11.40 24.11 -27.82
CA VAL A 125 12.57 24.99 -27.67
C VAL A 125 12.34 25.98 -26.53
N PRO A 126 13.00 25.83 -25.36
CA PRO A 126 12.80 26.69 -24.19
C PRO A 126 13.59 28.00 -24.27
N ILE A 127 13.79 28.53 -25.49
CA ILE A 127 14.53 29.77 -25.73
C ILE A 127 13.55 30.83 -26.25
N GLY A 128 13.20 31.75 -25.35
CA GLY A 128 12.47 32.97 -25.66
C GLY A 128 13.39 34.09 -26.17
N PRO A 129 12.83 35.21 -26.64
CA PRO A 129 13.60 36.33 -27.23
C PRO A 129 14.60 36.97 -26.23
N GLU A 130 14.27 37.01 -24.94
CA GLU A 130 15.18 37.53 -23.90
C GLU A 130 16.38 36.61 -23.68
N LEU A 131 16.15 35.29 -23.59
CA LEU A 131 17.20 34.31 -23.43
C LEU A 131 18.09 34.22 -24.68
N ALA A 132 17.51 34.32 -25.88
CA ALA A 132 18.26 34.39 -27.13
C ALA A 132 19.22 35.60 -27.14
N ALA A 133 18.80 36.77 -26.65
CA ALA A 133 19.67 37.93 -26.52
C ALA A 133 20.83 37.70 -25.54
N THR A 134 20.58 37.03 -24.41
CA THR A 134 21.63 36.62 -23.46
C THR A 134 22.64 35.66 -24.10
N LEU A 135 22.16 34.68 -24.87
CA LEU A 135 23.00 33.68 -25.54
C LEU A 135 23.94 34.32 -26.58
N ARG A 136 23.47 35.32 -27.34
CA ARG A 136 24.33 36.08 -28.28
C ARG A 136 25.44 36.87 -27.60
N GLY A 137 25.31 37.17 -26.30
CA GLY A 137 26.29 37.93 -25.53
C GLY A 137 27.38 37.08 -24.86
N LEU A 138 27.34 35.75 -25.00
CA LEU A 138 28.32 34.86 -24.39
C LEU A 138 29.67 34.94 -25.12
N THR A 139 30.76 34.98 -24.36
CA THR A 139 32.13 35.10 -24.90
C THR A 139 32.98 33.85 -24.64
N SER A 140 32.50 32.93 -23.81
CA SER A 140 33.16 31.65 -23.55
C SER A 140 32.15 30.49 -23.45
N PRO A 141 32.58 29.25 -23.73
CA PRO A 141 31.76 28.05 -23.51
C PRO A 141 31.30 27.87 -22.05
N ASP A 142 32.10 28.34 -21.08
CA ASP A 142 31.79 28.24 -19.66
C ASP A 142 30.60 29.15 -19.26
N ASP A 143 30.36 30.23 -20.00
CA ASP A 143 29.25 31.14 -19.72
C ASP A 143 27.90 30.52 -20.05
N LEU A 144 27.84 29.59 -21.02
CA LEU A 144 26.62 28.85 -21.36
C LEU A 144 26.08 28.04 -20.18
N ARG A 145 26.98 27.46 -19.38
CA ARG A 145 26.65 26.67 -18.18
C ARG A 145 26.25 27.55 -16.99
N ARG A 146 26.49 28.86 -17.07
CA ARG A 146 26.18 29.86 -16.04
C ARG A 146 24.91 30.66 -16.35
N VAL A 147 24.28 30.44 -17.50
CA VAL A 147 23.01 31.09 -17.87
C VAL A 147 21.91 30.70 -16.89
N THR A 148 21.40 31.69 -16.17
CA THR A 148 20.29 31.53 -15.23
C THR A 148 18.95 31.74 -15.93
N VAL A 149 18.11 30.71 -15.93
CA VAL A 149 16.71 30.77 -16.40
C VAL A 149 15.73 30.79 -15.22
N SER A 150 14.47 31.12 -15.48
CA SER A 150 13.42 31.14 -14.47
C SER A 150 13.27 29.76 -13.78
N PRO A 151 12.84 29.69 -12.50
CA PRO A 151 12.70 28.42 -11.78
C PRO A 151 11.76 27.41 -12.47
N ALA A 152 10.74 27.90 -13.16
CA ALA A 152 9.77 27.05 -13.88
C ALA A 152 10.37 26.40 -15.14
N GLU A 153 11.37 27.02 -15.77
CA GLU A 153 11.96 26.59 -17.05
C GLU A 153 13.30 25.85 -16.88
N ARG A 154 13.85 25.82 -15.65
CA ARG A 154 15.17 25.25 -15.34
C ARG A 154 15.34 23.80 -15.80
N ARG A 155 14.30 22.99 -15.66
CA ARG A 155 14.34 21.57 -16.09
C ARG A 155 14.41 21.46 -17.62
N LEU A 156 13.57 22.21 -18.34
CA LEU A 156 13.52 22.22 -19.79
C LEU A 156 14.82 22.77 -20.40
N TRP A 157 15.36 23.85 -19.83
CA TRP A 157 16.65 24.43 -20.22
C TRP A 157 17.80 23.43 -20.07
N ARG A 158 17.91 22.74 -18.92
CA ARG A 158 18.96 21.74 -18.69
C ARG A 158 18.86 20.57 -19.67
N ASP A 159 17.64 20.09 -19.90
CA ASP A 159 17.40 18.98 -20.83
C ASP A 159 17.64 19.39 -22.29
N PHE A 160 17.45 20.68 -22.62
CA PHE A 160 17.75 21.25 -23.93
C PHE A 160 19.26 21.42 -24.14
N VAL A 161 19.98 22.07 -23.22
CA VAL A 161 21.45 22.23 -23.30
C VAL A 161 22.13 20.88 -23.40
N ARG A 162 21.73 19.90 -22.58
CA ARG A 162 22.33 18.54 -22.65
C ARG A 162 22.18 17.88 -24.02
N ARG A 163 21.15 18.21 -24.79
CA ARG A 163 20.87 17.62 -26.10
C ARG A 163 21.51 18.38 -27.26
N HIS A 164 21.70 19.69 -27.12
CA HIS A 164 22.09 20.59 -28.20
C HIS A 164 23.32 21.45 -27.86
N GLU A 165 24.13 21.07 -26.87
CA GLU A 165 25.31 21.85 -26.39
C GLU A 165 26.30 22.14 -27.52
N GLU A 166 26.64 21.13 -28.33
CA GLU A 166 27.61 21.26 -29.41
C GLU A 166 27.08 22.16 -30.54
N ASP A 167 25.84 21.95 -30.97
CA ASP A 167 25.19 22.77 -32.00
C ASP A 167 25.01 24.22 -31.54
N LEU A 168 24.64 24.42 -30.28
CA LEU A 168 24.48 25.74 -29.69
C LEU A 168 25.82 26.48 -29.59
N LEU A 169 26.90 25.82 -29.18
CA LEU A 169 28.24 26.41 -29.16
C LEU A 169 28.74 26.73 -30.58
N ALA A 170 28.42 25.90 -31.57
CA ALA A 170 28.78 26.14 -32.97
C ALA A 170 28.04 27.35 -33.55
N VAL A 171 26.73 27.47 -33.30
CA VAL A 171 25.89 28.60 -33.73
C VAL A 171 26.29 29.91 -33.04
N LEU A 172 26.73 29.83 -31.78
CA LEU A 172 27.24 30.99 -31.03
C LEU A 172 28.70 31.36 -31.38
N GLY A 173 29.37 30.60 -32.25
CA GLY A 173 30.77 30.85 -32.60
C GLY A 173 31.76 30.59 -31.45
N LEU A 174 31.33 29.82 -30.44
CA LEU A 174 32.10 29.47 -29.24
C LEU A 174 32.70 28.06 -29.32
N ALA A 175 32.48 27.33 -30.43
CA ALA A 175 33.09 26.04 -30.66
C ALA A 175 34.64 26.16 -30.69
N PRO A 176 35.39 25.24 -30.04
CA PRO A 176 36.84 25.25 -30.10
C PRO A 176 37.28 24.99 -31.54
N THR A 177 37.65 26.06 -32.24
CA THR A 177 38.12 25.98 -33.62
C THR A 177 39.56 25.49 -33.60
N SER A 178 39.74 24.17 -33.64
CA SER A 178 41.03 23.54 -33.91
C SER A 178 41.36 23.69 -35.40
N THR A 179 41.90 24.85 -35.77
CA THR A 179 42.84 25.05 -36.90
C THR A 179 43.20 26.53 -36.99
N ALA A 180 44.32 26.91 -36.38
CA ALA A 180 45.04 28.14 -36.71
C ALA A 180 46.53 27.95 -36.42
N GLN A 181 47.27 27.73 -37.49
CA GLN A 181 48.72 27.55 -37.53
C GLN A 181 49.41 28.93 -37.59
N ALA A 182 50.18 29.28 -36.56
CA ALA A 182 51.15 30.39 -36.56
C ALA A 182 52.17 30.20 -35.41
N PRO A 183 53.36 30.82 -35.50
CA PRO A 183 54.65 30.19 -35.80
C PRO A 183 55.32 29.47 -34.61
N ALA A 184 56.33 28.66 -34.93
CA ALA A 184 57.11 27.81 -34.04
C ALA A 184 57.59 28.49 -32.73
N ALA A 185 56.83 28.29 -31.65
CA ALA A 185 57.41 28.13 -30.33
C ALA A 185 57.92 26.69 -30.26
N SER A 186 59.12 26.48 -29.73
CA SER A 186 59.71 25.16 -29.51
C SER A 186 58.74 24.29 -28.70
N VAL A 187 58.01 23.41 -29.38
CA VAL A 187 57.15 22.41 -28.74
C VAL A 187 58.07 21.51 -27.91
N ARG A 188 57.89 21.51 -26.59
CA ARG A 188 58.57 20.54 -25.73
C ARG A 188 58.15 19.14 -26.18
N PRO A 189 59.10 18.20 -26.33
CA PRO A 189 58.72 16.81 -26.53
C PRO A 189 57.95 16.33 -25.28
N THR A 190 56.92 15.50 -25.50
CA THR A 190 56.09 14.88 -24.46
C THR A 190 56.02 13.37 -24.71
N GLY A 191 55.70 12.58 -23.69
CA GLY A 191 55.53 11.14 -23.82
C GLY A 191 56.79 10.28 -23.61
N PRO A 192 56.64 8.95 -23.80
CA PRO A 192 57.66 7.95 -23.48
C PRO A 192 58.88 8.04 -24.40
N VAL A 193 60.04 7.71 -23.84
CA VAL A 193 61.33 7.72 -24.53
C VAL A 193 61.89 6.29 -24.59
N PRO A 194 62.33 5.80 -25.76
CA PRO A 194 63.01 4.51 -25.88
C PRO A 194 64.25 4.44 -24.98
N GLY A 195 64.36 3.36 -24.20
CA GLY A 195 65.40 3.16 -23.17
C GLY A 195 66.80 2.82 -23.70
N ASP A 196 66.93 2.55 -25.00
CA ASP A 196 68.08 1.96 -25.68
C ASP A 196 69.10 2.96 -26.22
N ALA A 197 68.87 4.26 -26.01
CA ALA A 197 69.64 5.33 -26.64
C ALA A 197 70.34 6.31 -25.66
N PHE A 198 70.49 5.92 -24.40
CA PHE A 198 71.24 6.70 -23.41
C PHE A 198 72.71 6.28 -23.42
N ALA A 199 73.62 7.25 -23.26
CA ALA A 199 75.05 7.01 -23.32
C ALA A 199 75.56 6.24 -22.08
N GLY A 200 75.30 4.93 -21.99
CA GLY A 200 75.96 3.93 -21.12
C GLY A 200 76.06 4.20 -19.61
N ASN A 201 75.62 5.36 -19.11
CA ASN A 201 75.81 5.80 -17.74
C ASN A 201 74.60 5.44 -16.91
N THR A 202 74.79 4.40 -16.09
CA THR A 202 73.88 3.97 -15.04
C THR A 202 74.22 4.60 -13.69
N ASP A 203 75.43 5.14 -13.54
CA ASP A 203 75.85 5.93 -12.40
C ASP A 203 75.19 7.30 -12.42
N VAL A 204 74.39 7.57 -11.38
CA VAL A 204 73.66 8.82 -11.21
C VAL A 204 74.46 9.75 -10.29
N GLY A 205 74.84 10.91 -10.81
CA GLY A 205 75.63 11.89 -10.08
C GLY A 205 74.80 12.69 -9.07
N GLY A 206 75.44 13.13 -7.99
CA GLY A 206 74.86 14.01 -6.99
C GLY A 206 74.10 13.29 -5.87
N SER A 207 73.93 13.97 -4.74
CA SER A 207 73.02 13.54 -3.68
C SER A 207 71.57 13.88 -4.05
N LEU A 208 70.61 13.04 -3.66
CA LEU A 208 69.19 13.31 -3.78
C LEU A 208 68.85 14.73 -3.26
N PRO A 209 68.26 15.61 -4.07
CA PRO A 209 67.91 16.95 -3.64
C PRO A 209 66.84 16.88 -2.55
N THR A 210 67.09 17.54 -1.42
CA THR A 210 66.15 17.64 -0.30
C THR A 210 64.89 18.38 -0.75
N GLY A 211 63.73 17.72 -0.67
CA GLY A 211 62.42 18.35 -0.81
C GLY A 211 61.60 17.98 -2.07
N ARG A 212 62.19 17.30 -3.06
CA ARG A 212 61.44 16.83 -4.24
C ARG A 212 60.90 15.42 -4.04
N ARG A 213 59.58 15.31 -3.87
CA ARG A 213 58.88 14.05 -3.62
C ARG A 213 58.04 13.61 -4.80
N ILE A 214 57.97 12.30 -4.98
CA ILE A 214 56.99 11.68 -5.87
C ILE A 214 55.63 11.64 -5.18
N ARG A 215 54.59 12.05 -5.89
CA ARG A 215 53.19 11.88 -5.52
C ARG A 215 52.63 10.65 -6.22
N PHE A 216 51.89 9.84 -5.47
CA PHE A 216 51.29 8.60 -5.95
C PHE A 216 49.79 8.78 -6.08
N THR A 217 49.21 8.34 -7.19
CA THR A 217 47.76 8.22 -7.36
C THR A 217 47.41 6.89 -8.02
N PRO A 218 46.20 6.34 -7.79
CA PRO A 218 45.79 5.11 -8.46
C PRO A 218 45.74 5.28 -9.99
N ALA A 219 46.12 4.24 -10.73
CA ALA A 219 46.03 4.18 -12.20
C ALA A 219 45.56 2.78 -12.64
N GLY A 220 44.24 2.60 -12.74
CA GLY A 220 43.65 1.27 -12.99
C GLY A 220 43.61 0.40 -11.72
N ASP A 221 43.39 -0.92 -11.89
CA ASP A 221 43.14 -1.85 -10.78
C ASP A 221 44.39 -2.15 -9.94
N ASP A 222 45.58 -2.21 -10.56
CA ASP A 222 46.85 -2.52 -9.89
C ASP A 222 47.98 -1.51 -10.20
N GLY A 223 47.75 -0.57 -11.12
CA GLY A 223 48.76 0.40 -11.52
C GLY A 223 48.81 1.63 -10.61
N ILE A 224 49.99 2.22 -10.50
CA ILE A 224 50.21 3.46 -9.76
C ILE A 224 50.78 4.52 -10.69
N ARG A 225 50.13 5.68 -10.73
CA ARG A 225 50.67 6.87 -11.38
C ARG A 225 51.58 7.60 -10.40
N LEU A 226 52.82 7.79 -10.84
CA LEU A 226 53.86 8.54 -10.15
C LEU A 226 53.94 9.91 -10.82
N THR A 227 53.84 10.98 -10.03
CA THR A 227 53.95 12.36 -10.52
C THR A 227 54.99 13.12 -9.71
N TRP A 228 55.85 13.89 -10.36
CA TRP A 228 56.88 14.71 -9.72
C TRP A 228 56.85 16.15 -10.26
N ASP A 229 57.67 17.02 -9.67
CA ASP A 229 57.88 18.38 -10.18
C ASP A 229 58.69 18.33 -11.49
N GLY A 230 58.18 18.87 -12.59
CA GLY A 230 58.88 18.93 -13.88
C GLY A 230 60.04 19.93 -13.94
N GLY A 231 60.18 20.78 -12.91
CA GLY A 231 61.15 21.87 -12.86
C GLY A 231 60.70 23.13 -13.61
N ALA A 232 61.46 24.22 -13.44
CA ALA A 232 61.16 25.50 -14.06
C ALA A 232 61.27 25.45 -15.60
N GLU A 233 60.55 26.35 -16.27
CA GLU A 233 60.63 26.50 -17.71
C GLU A 233 61.88 27.28 -18.13
N ASP A 234 62.99 26.58 -18.30
CA ASP A 234 64.31 27.15 -18.61
C ASP A 234 64.81 26.84 -20.03
N GLY A 235 63.93 26.32 -20.89
CA GLY A 235 64.24 25.96 -22.27
C GLY A 235 65.04 24.66 -22.44
N GLN A 236 65.36 23.94 -21.36
CA GLN A 236 66.04 22.65 -21.46
C GLN A 236 65.08 21.52 -21.84
N VAL A 237 65.57 20.60 -22.67
CA VAL A 237 64.93 19.28 -22.86
C VAL A 237 65.32 18.42 -21.67
N ARG A 238 64.32 17.90 -20.94
CA ARG A 238 64.52 17.01 -19.80
C ARG A 238 63.93 15.64 -20.10
N ILE A 239 64.73 14.62 -19.84
CA ILE A 239 64.30 13.23 -19.91
C ILE A 239 64.39 12.65 -18.51
N PHE A 240 63.26 12.21 -17.99
CA PHE A 240 63.15 11.58 -16.68
C PHE A 240 63.25 10.06 -16.83
N ARG A 241 64.06 9.43 -16.00
CA ARG A 241 64.19 7.97 -15.91
C ARG A 241 63.77 7.53 -14.51
N LEU A 242 62.80 6.63 -14.45
CA LEU A 242 62.24 6.13 -13.18
C LEU A 242 62.84 4.76 -12.86
N GLY A 243 63.55 4.65 -11.73
CA GLY A 243 64.00 3.40 -11.15
C GLY A 243 63.11 2.98 -9.98
N ALA A 244 62.85 1.68 -9.86
CA ALA A 244 62.08 1.07 -8.80
C ALA A 244 62.85 -0.09 -8.15
N ARG A 245 62.67 -0.26 -6.84
CA ARG A 245 63.20 -1.36 -6.02
C ARG A 245 62.24 -1.67 -4.87
N ASP A 246 62.16 -2.94 -4.46
CA ASP A 246 61.24 -3.39 -3.41
C ASP A 246 61.93 -3.54 -2.02
N ASP A 247 63.26 -3.42 -1.98
CA ASP A 247 64.08 -3.62 -0.77
C ASP A 247 64.56 -2.30 -0.14
N THR A 248 65.04 -1.37 -0.96
CA THR A 248 65.75 -0.14 -0.59
C THR A 248 65.59 0.92 -1.68
N ARG A 249 65.98 2.16 -1.37
CA ARG A 249 65.99 3.26 -2.35
C ARG A 249 66.97 2.96 -3.50
N PRO A 250 66.58 3.18 -4.77
CA PRO A 250 67.51 3.07 -5.88
C PRO A 250 68.70 4.02 -5.70
N TRP A 251 69.93 3.50 -5.82
CA TRP A 251 71.17 4.29 -5.75
C TRP A 251 71.89 4.39 -7.10
N ASN A 252 71.43 3.67 -8.12
CA ASN A 252 71.83 3.80 -9.53
C ASN A 252 70.65 3.39 -10.45
N LEU A 253 70.88 3.37 -11.77
CA LEU A 253 69.91 2.92 -12.77
C LEU A 253 70.37 1.68 -13.54
N ASP A 254 71.26 0.87 -12.96
CA ASP A 254 71.77 -0.35 -13.60
C ASP A 254 70.82 -1.53 -13.37
N PRO A 255 70.20 -2.09 -14.42
CA PRO A 255 69.36 -3.27 -14.29
C PRO A 255 70.07 -4.48 -13.68
N HIS A 256 71.40 -4.59 -13.87
CA HIS A 256 72.18 -5.75 -13.40
C HIS A 256 72.41 -5.77 -11.88
N VAL A 257 72.19 -4.66 -11.18
CA VAL A 257 72.29 -4.60 -9.71
C VAL A 257 70.93 -4.56 -9.01
N GLY A 258 69.87 -5.01 -9.70
CA GLY A 258 68.55 -5.22 -9.13
C GLY A 258 67.64 -3.99 -9.10
N VAL A 259 67.96 -2.94 -9.85
CA VAL A 259 67.04 -1.81 -10.10
C VAL A 259 66.17 -2.14 -11.30
N ARG A 260 64.85 -2.05 -11.16
CA ARG A 260 63.94 -2.11 -12.32
C ARG A 260 63.76 -0.71 -12.87
N VAL A 261 64.16 -0.48 -14.11
CA VAL A 261 63.83 0.77 -14.81
C VAL A 261 62.39 0.65 -15.29
N VAL A 262 61.50 1.44 -14.70
CA VAL A 262 60.06 1.44 -15.04
C VAL A 262 59.85 2.06 -16.42
N GLY A 263 60.61 3.12 -16.74
CA GLY A 263 60.57 3.76 -18.05
C GLY A 263 61.35 5.07 -18.10
N ALA A 264 61.41 5.64 -19.30
CA ALA A 264 61.91 6.98 -19.55
C ALA A 264 60.82 7.83 -20.22
N THR A 265 60.71 9.11 -19.86
CA THR A 265 59.63 9.99 -20.33
C THR A 265 60.09 11.45 -20.32
N HIS A 266 59.50 12.27 -21.19
CA HIS A 266 59.62 13.73 -21.11
C HIS A 266 58.63 14.32 -20.11
N ASP A 267 57.57 13.59 -19.78
CA ASP A 267 56.53 14.06 -18.88
C ASP A 267 56.96 13.98 -17.42
N ALA A 268 56.41 14.86 -16.58
CA ALA A 268 56.62 14.83 -15.13
C ALA A 268 55.78 13.74 -14.42
N PHE A 269 55.42 12.68 -15.15
CA PHE A 269 54.70 11.53 -14.63
C PHE A 269 55.03 10.25 -15.39
N LEU A 270 54.85 9.10 -14.73
CA LEU A 270 54.87 7.79 -15.35
C LEU A 270 53.88 6.86 -14.62
N VAL A 271 53.43 5.80 -15.26
CA VAL A 271 52.61 4.76 -14.64
C VAL A 271 53.47 3.52 -14.46
N ASP A 272 53.46 2.94 -13.27
CA ASP A 272 53.99 1.61 -12.99
C ASP A 272 52.80 0.65 -12.87
N ASP A 273 52.69 -0.28 -13.80
CA ASP A 273 51.66 -1.31 -13.85
C ASP A 273 52.13 -2.67 -13.28
N GLU A 274 53.41 -2.77 -12.92
CA GLU A 274 53.98 -3.99 -12.38
C GLU A 274 53.45 -4.26 -10.96
N PRO A 275 52.92 -5.46 -10.66
CA PRO A 275 52.47 -5.82 -9.32
C PRO A 275 53.58 -5.71 -8.27
N PHE A 276 53.22 -5.38 -7.03
CA PHE A 276 54.22 -5.37 -5.94
C PHE A 276 54.65 -6.78 -5.56
N SER A 277 55.96 -6.96 -5.36
CA SER A 277 56.53 -8.20 -4.81
C SER A 277 56.76 -8.14 -3.29
N SER A 278 56.68 -6.94 -2.69
CA SER A 278 56.80 -6.73 -1.24
C SER A 278 55.80 -5.67 -0.74
N ALA A 279 55.71 -5.47 0.57
CA ALA A 279 54.85 -4.44 1.17
C ALA A 279 55.16 -3.01 0.72
N ARG A 280 56.37 -2.74 0.21
CA ARG A 280 56.84 -1.39 -0.11
C ARG A 280 57.61 -1.38 -1.42
N ARG A 281 57.46 -0.30 -2.18
CA ARG A 281 58.28 -0.04 -3.36
C ARG A 281 58.87 1.35 -3.28
N PHE A 282 60.18 1.41 -3.38
CA PHE A 282 60.97 2.62 -3.43
C PHE A 282 61.18 3.03 -4.87
N TYR A 283 61.03 4.31 -5.13
CA TYR A 283 61.18 4.92 -6.43
C TYR A 283 62.17 6.07 -6.35
N ALA A 284 62.96 6.21 -7.40
CA ALA A 284 63.80 7.36 -7.61
C ALA A 284 63.76 7.77 -9.08
N VAL A 285 63.60 9.07 -9.31
CA VAL A 285 63.60 9.69 -10.62
C VAL A 285 64.96 10.33 -10.82
N ALA A 286 65.67 9.94 -11.86
CA ALA A 286 66.82 10.69 -12.36
C ALA A 286 66.40 11.56 -13.54
N VAL A 287 67.05 12.70 -13.72
CA VAL A 287 66.85 13.57 -14.87
C VAL A 287 68.14 13.68 -15.66
N GLN A 288 68.01 13.72 -16.98
CA GLN A 288 69.07 14.16 -17.89
C GLN A 288 68.56 15.38 -18.65
N ALA A 289 69.35 16.45 -18.68
CA ALA A 289 68.94 17.72 -19.26
C ALA A 289 69.98 18.24 -20.26
N GLY A 290 69.52 18.85 -21.35
CA GLY A 290 70.36 19.44 -22.39
C GLY A 290 69.58 20.48 -23.20
N ALA A 291 70.24 21.23 -24.09
CA ALA A 291 69.54 22.18 -24.96
C ALA A 291 68.80 21.46 -26.10
N THR A 292 69.21 20.23 -26.43
CA THR A 292 68.54 19.34 -27.38
C THR A 292 68.29 17.95 -26.77
N GLU A 293 67.41 17.16 -27.36
CA GLU A 293 67.18 15.77 -26.90
C GLU A 293 68.44 14.91 -27.00
N ALA A 294 69.26 15.10 -28.05
CA ALA A 294 70.52 14.38 -28.21
C ALA A 294 71.53 14.74 -27.10
N GLU A 295 71.63 16.03 -26.76
CA GLU A 295 72.45 16.48 -25.64
C GLU A 295 71.92 15.96 -24.29
N ALA A 296 70.60 15.96 -24.09
CA ALA A 296 69.99 15.41 -22.88
C ALA A 296 70.30 13.90 -22.75
N ARG A 297 70.20 13.11 -23.81
CA ARG A 297 70.53 11.67 -23.78
C ARG A 297 72.01 11.39 -23.50
N ALA A 298 72.90 12.31 -23.91
CA ALA A 298 74.34 12.21 -23.68
C ALA A 298 74.79 12.74 -22.31
N ALA A 299 73.95 13.53 -21.62
CA ALA A 299 74.26 14.10 -20.31
C ALA A 299 74.26 13.03 -19.20
N LEU A 300 75.04 13.27 -18.15
CA LEU A 300 75.03 12.43 -16.95
C LEU A 300 73.70 12.58 -16.20
N PRO A 301 73.07 11.48 -15.76
CA PRO A 301 71.86 11.55 -14.97
C PRO A 301 72.14 12.11 -13.58
N VAL A 302 71.20 12.91 -13.06
CA VAL A 302 71.22 13.46 -11.70
C VAL A 302 69.92 13.10 -10.99
N TRP A 303 70.00 12.75 -9.70
CA TRP A 303 68.80 12.47 -8.91
C TRP A 303 67.88 13.68 -8.82
N TRP A 304 66.59 13.46 -9.06
CA TRP A 304 65.60 14.52 -9.20
C TRP A 304 64.50 14.47 -8.15
N ALA A 305 63.92 13.30 -7.92
CA ALA A 305 62.86 13.08 -6.94
C ALA A 305 62.90 11.65 -6.41
N GLU A 306 62.36 11.44 -5.21
CA GLU A 306 62.20 10.13 -4.61
C GLU A 306 60.84 9.95 -3.95
N GLY A 307 60.45 8.71 -3.76
CA GLY A 307 59.25 8.38 -3.02
C GLY A 307 59.22 6.91 -2.66
N VAL A 308 58.45 6.61 -1.62
CA VAL A 308 58.09 5.25 -1.24
C VAL A 308 56.58 5.18 -1.24
N THR A 309 56.06 4.04 -1.68
CA THR A 309 54.64 3.74 -1.55
C THR A 309 54.48 2.37 -0.90
N VAL A 310 53.43 2.24 -0.11
CA VAL A 310 53.03 0.98 0.52
C VAL A 310 51.96 0.34 -0.35
N GLN A 311 52.09 -0.96 -0.57
CA GLN A 311 51.11 -1.71 -1.34
C GLN A 311 49.71 -1.63 -0.69
N PRO A 312 48.67 -1.21 -1.44
CA PRO A 312 47.28 -1.31 -0.99
C PRO A 312 46.81 -2.75 -0.77
N VAL A 313 45.73 -2.94 -0.02
CA VAL A 313 45.09 -4.25 0.11
C VAL A 313 44.62 -4.76 -1.26
N ARG A 314 44.69 -6.07 -1.50
CA ARG A 314 44.29 -6.71 -2.76
C ARG A 314 43.10 -7.63 -2.58
N GLY A 315 42.33 -7.83 -3.64
CA GLY A 315 41.22 -8.78 -3.66
C GLY A 315 40.13 -8.48 -2.63
N LEU A 316 39.81 -7.19 -2.43
CA LEU A 316 38.78 -6.75 -1.50
C LEU A 316 37.44 -7.44 -1.81
N ARG A 317 36.90 -8.13 -0.81
CA ARG A 317 35.54 -8.68 -0.82
C ARG A 317 34.84 -8.15 0.41
N ILE A 318 33.75 -7.44 0.22
CA ILE A 318 32.96 -6.88 1.32
C ILE A 318 31.52 -7.35 1.18
N ARG A 319 30.87 -7.61 2.30
CA ARG A 319 29.50 -8.09 2.40
C ARG A 319 28.79 -7.36 3.53
N THR A 320 27.53 -7.02 3.29
CA THR A 320 26.64 -6.44 4.29
C THR A 320 25.52 -7.43 4.59
N THR A 321 25.21 -7.62 5.86
CA THR A 321 24.15 -8.51 6.32
C THR A 321 23.52 -7.89 7.56
N GLY A 322 22.30 -7.37 7.43
CA GLY A 322 21.65 -6.58 8.49
C GLY A 322 22.53 -5.40 8.90
N GLY A 323 22.69 -5.21 10.21
CA GLY A 323 23.59 -4.22 10.82
C GLY A 323 25.07 -4.63 10.89
N GLN A 324 25.51 -5.66 10.15
CA GLN A 324 26.90 -6.10 10.13
C GLN A 324 27.54 -5.89 8.75
N VAL A 325 28.77 -5.37 8.75
CA VAL A 325 29.62 -5.28 7.55
C VAL A 325 30.88 -6.12 7.77
N SER A 326 31.12 -7.09 6.90
CA SER A 326 32.32 -7.93 6.92
C SER A 326 33.11 -7.75 5.64
N ALA A 327 34.44 -7.69 5.75
CA ALA A 327 35.29 -7.67 4.58
C ALA A 327 36.51 -8.57 4.73
N GLY A 328 37.01 -9.06 3.59
CA GLY A 328 38.22 -9.83 3.48
C GLY A 328 39.10 -9.32 2.33
N TRP A 329 40.41 -9.49 2.47
CA TRP A 329 41.41 -9.06 1.50
C TRP A 329 42.73 -9.80 1.70
N GLN A 330 43.72 -9.45 0.87
CA GLN A 330 45.09 -9.94 0.93
C GLN A 330 46.07 -8.78 1.10
N VAL A 331 47.14 -8.99 1.86
CA VAL A 331 48.24 -8.05 2.05
C VAL A 331 49.57 -8.70 1.68
N ALA A 332 50.54 -7.91 1.22
CA ALA A 332 51.90 -8.42 1.03
C ALA A 332 52.63 -8.64 2.37
N SER A 333 53.65 -9.50 2.32
CA SER A 333 54.59 -9.67 3.41
C SER A 333 55.27 -8.34 3.75
N GLY A 334 55.23 -7.97 5.04
CA GLY A 334 55.76 -6.70 5.55
C GLY A 334 54.70 -5.64 5.85
N ILE A 335 53.43 -5.87 5.50
CA ILE A 335 52.32 -5.06 6.03
C ILE A 335 52.11 -5.44 7.49
N GLU A 336 52.08 -4.43 8.36
CA GLU A 336 51.98 -4.61 9.81
C GLU A 336 50.53 -4.63 10.29
N ARG A 337 49.65 -3.88 9.64
CA ARG A 337 48.20 -3.81 9.93
C ARG A 337 47.44 -3.15 8.79
N VAL A 338 46.11 -3.25 8.83
CA VAL A 338 45.21 -2.49 7.96
C VAL A 338 44.30 -1.60 8.79
N GLU A 339 44.38 -0.30 8.55
CA GLU A 339 43.51 0.71 9.17
C GLU A 339 42.21 0.83 8.34
N VAL A 340 41.07 0.70 9.02
CA VAL A 340 39.74 0.73 8.40
C VAL A 340 38.97 1.95 8.89
N LEU A 341 38.49 2.77 7.96
CA LEU A 341 37.67 3.94 8.23
C LEU A 341 36.24 3.71 7.71
N ARG A 342 35.24 4.20 8.46
CA ARG A 342 33.83 4.24 8.06
C ARG A 342 33.37 5.69 7.91
N VAL A 343 33.05 6.10 6.69
CA VAL A 343 32.66 7.49 6.36
C VAL A 343 31.22 7.52 5.87
N PRO A 344 30.27 8.18 6.58
CA PRO A 344 28.91 8.38 6.09
C PRO A 344 28.90 9.14 4.76
N VAL A 345 28.07 8.71 3.81
CA VAL A 345 28.02 9.31 2.45
C VAL A 345 27.25 10.64 2.42
N ASP A 346 26.40 10.90 3.42
CA ASP A 346 25.56 12.11 3.49
C ASP A 346 26.31 13.36 3.99
N GLU A 347 27.56 13.21 4.43
CA GLU A 347 28.41 14.34 4.79
C GLU A 347 29.01 14.99 3.53
N PHE A 348 28.33 16.04 3.05
CA PHE A 348 28.91 17.02 2.14
C PHE A 348 30.22 17.57 2.72
N GLY A 349 31.36 17.20 2.14
CA GLY A 349 32.60 17.96 2.28
C GLY A 349 33.87 17.22 2.71
N SER A 350 33.85 15.91 2.95
CA SER A 350 35.12 15.21 3.19
C SER A 350 35.97 15.25 1.92
N THR A 351 37.14 15.90 1.99
CA THR A 351 38.12 15.96 0.91
C THR A 351 38.36 14.55 0.36
N PRO A 352 38.25 14.33 -0.97
CA PRO A 352 38.46 13.02 -1.54
C PRO A 352 39.84 12.50 -1.12
N GLN A 353 39.89 11.32 -0.51
CA GLN A 353 41.11 10.57 -0.16
C GLN A 353 41.94 11.02 1.05
N ALA A 354 41.52 12.01 1.86
CA ALA A 354 42.23 12.31 3.09
C ALA A 354 41.98 11.24 4.17
N PHE A 355 43.05 10.85 4.88
CA PHE A 355 42.95 9.99 6.07
C PHE A 355 42.39 10.82 7.24
N ASP A 356 41.29 10.38 7.82
CA ASP A 356 40.64 10.99 8.98
C ASP A 356 40.67 10.00 10.15
N VAL A 357 41.43 10.34 11.20
CA VAL A 357 41.61 9.48 12.36
C VAL A 357 40.30 9.31 13.15
N ASP A 358 39.41 10.30 13.12
CA ASP A 358 38.15 10.28 13.86
C ASP A 358 37.13 9.31 13.22
N ARG A 359 37.37 8.93 11.97
CA ARG A 359 36.57 7.94 11.23
C ARG A 359 37.15 6.53 11.29
N ARG A 360 38.29 6.32 11.95
CA ARG A 360 38.93 5.00 12.06
C ARG A 360 38.16 4.13 13.05
N ILE A 361 37.62 3.03 12.56
CA ILE A 361 36.85 2.07 13.35
C ILE A 361 37.67 0.84 13.76
N SER A 362 38.80 0.57 13.10
CA SER A 362 39.66 -0.59 13.41
C SER A 362 41.09 -0.43 12.88
N GLY A 363 42.03 -1.22 13.41
CA GLY A 363 43.41 -1.31 12.94
C GLY A 363 44.39 -0.36 13.64
N ASP A 364 44.21 -0.10 14.94
CA ASP A 364 45.09 0.77 15.70
C ASP A 364 46.38 0.07 16.15
N ARG A 365 46.44 -1.27 16.11
CA ARG A 365 47.58 -2.06 16.61
C ARG A 365 48.24 -2.94 15.54
N PRO A 366 49.55 -3.23 15.68
CA PRO A 366 50.22 -4.21 14.82
C PRO A 366 49.56 -5.59 14.88
N GLY A 367 49.48 -6.27 13.74
CA GLY A 367 48.85 -7.59 13.58
C GLY A 367 47.35 -7.54 13.26
N GLU A 368 46.70 -6.39 13.37
CA GLU A 368 45.26 -6.28 13.15
C GLU A 368 44.88 -6.20 11.67
N ASN A 369 43.74 -6.81 11.36
CA ASN A 369 43.06 -6.75 10.07
C ASN A 369 43.90 -7.19 8.84
N LEU A 370 44.89 -8.07 9.02
CA LEU A 370 45.76 -8.50 7.91
C LEU A 370 45.02 -9.31 6.83
N SER A 371 43.86 -9.90 7.15
CA SER A 371 43.05 -10.70 6.21
C SER A 371 41.61 -10.22 6.04
N GLY A 372 41.17 -9.23 6.83
CA GLY A 372 39.79 -8.76 6.84
C GLY A 372 39.43 -8.06 8.14
N PHE A 373 38.18 -7.59 8.23
CA PHE A 373 37.58 -7.01 9.44
C PHE A 373 36.07 -7.30 9.49
N VAL A 374 35.50 -7.12 10.68
CA VAL A 374 34.05 -7.12 10.91
C VAL A 374 33.70 -5.84 11.68
N ASP A 375 32.63 -5.18 11.25
CA ASP A 375 32.02 -4.01 11.87
C ASP A 375 30.58 -4.37 12.20
N ASP A 376 30.31 -4.46 13.51
CA ASP A 376 29.04 -4.87 14.08
C ASP A 376 28.22 -3.63 14.48
N ASP A 377 26.91 -3.82 14.67
CA ASP A 377 25.98 -2.80 15.14
C ASP A 377 26.02 -1.50 14.31
N VAL A 378 26.20 -1.63 13.00
CA VAL A 378 26.20 -0.51 12.07
C VAL A 378 24.77 0.00 11.89
N GLU A 379 24.58 1.29 12.14
CA GLU A 379 23.31 1.96 11.89
C GLU A 379 22.92 1.85 10.41
N ALA A 380 21.62 1.83 10.12
CA ALA A 380 21.14 1.83 8.74
C ALA A 380 21.55 3.12 8.04
N GLY A 381 22.12 3.00 6.84
CA GLY A 381 22.67 4.14 6.11
C GLY A 381 23.62 3.74 4.99
N SER A 382 24.11 4.74 4.26
CA SER A 382 25.14 4.56 3.24
C SER A 382 26.50 5.00 3.76
N TYR A 383 27.48 4.11 3.68
CA TYR A 383 28.83 4.33 4.18
C TYR A 383 29.88 3.99 3.13
N GLU A 384 30.95 4.78 3.08
CA GLU A 384 32.19 4.47 2.37
C GLU A 384 33.21 3.90 3.35
N TYR A 385 33.56 2.63 3.16
CA TYR A 385 34.64 1.99 3.87
C TYR A 385 35.95 2.24 3.14
N ARG A 386 37.00 2.67 3.87
CA ARG A 386 38.33 2.93 3.33
C ARG A 386 39.36 2.09 4.07
N MET A 387 40.18 1.34 3.34
CA MET A 387 41.22 0.48 3.89
C MET A 387 42.60 1.00 3.51
N TYR A 388 43.46 1.20 4.50
CA TYR A 388 44.84 1.62 4.35
C TYR A 388 45.76 0.51 4.89
N ALA A 389 46.58 -0.07 4.02
CA ALA A 389 47.62 -0.99 4.46
C ALA A 389 48.79 -0.16 5.02
N CYS A 390 49.32 -0.58 6.16
CA CYS A 390 50.35 0.17 6.89
C CYS A 390 51.63 -0.64 6.99
N ALA A 391 52.77 -0.01 6.70
CA ALA A 391 54.10 -0.60 6.88
C ALA A 391 55.10 0.45 7.35
N THR A 392 56.09 0.03 8.16
CA THR A 392 57.17 0.91 8.58
C THR A 392 58.20 1.10 7.47
N VAL A 393 58.46 2.36 7.12
CA VAL A 393 59.52 2.80 6.22
C VAL A 393 60.40 3.80 6.96
N ASP A 394 61.71 3.53 7.01
CA ASP A 394 62.70 4.40 7.68
C ASP A 394 62.29 4.80 9.12
N GLY A 395 61.69 3.85 9.87
CA GLY A 395 61.22 4.05 11.24
C GLY A 395 59.91 4.83 11.39
N ARG A 396 59.23 5.15 10.28
CA ARG A 396 57.94 5.84 10.26
C ARG A 396 56.87 4.95 9.65
N LEU A 397 55.67 4.99 10.22
CA LEU A 397 54.53 4.29 9.65
C LEU A 397 54.03 5.03 8.41
N GLU A 398 54.11 4.37 7.26
CA GLU A 398 53.55 4.86 6.01
C GLU A 398 52.27 4.08 5.68
N ARG A 399 51.34 4.76 5.00
CA ARG A 399 50.06 4.21 4.57
C ARG A 399 50.04 4.03 3.06
N SER A 400 49.34 3.01 2.59
CA SER A 400 49.04 2.85 1.18
C SER A 400 48.07 3.93 0.68
N LEU A 401 47.86 3.97 -0.63
CA LEU A 401 46.64 4.59 -1.16
C LEU A 401 45.40 3.84 -0.64
N PRO A 402 44.26 4.52 -0.44
CA PRO A 402 43.06 3.88 0.07
C PRO A 402 42.44 2.95 -0.99
N VAL A 403 42.04 1.76 -0.56
CA VAL A 403 41.05 0.96 -1.29
C VAL A 403 39.69 1.27 -0.69
N THR A 404 38.71 1.65 -1.51
CA THR A 404 37.41 2.09 -1.04
C THR A 404 36.27 1.20 -1.52
N SER A 405 35.22 1.08 -0.72
CA SER A 405 33.98 0.43 -1.12
C SER A 405 32.78 1.07 -0.45
N ARG A 406 31.73 1.34 -1.23
CA ARG A 406 30.48 1.90 -0.73
C ARG A 406 29.49 0.79 -0.41
N GLN A 407 28.97 0.80 0.81
CA GLN A 407 28.02 -0.18 1.32
C GLN A 407 26.75 0.52 1.81
N THR A 408 25.61 -0.11 1.57
CA THR A 408 24.33 0.32 2.13
C THR A 408 23.90 -0.70 3.16
N VAL A 409 23.85 -0.28 4.41
CA VAL A 409 23.41 -1.08 5.57
C VAL A 409 21.91 -0.91 5.70
N GLN A 410 21.17 -2.02 5.67
CA GLN A 410 19.72 -2.02 5.82
C GLN A 410 19.33 -2.36 7.26
N ALA A 411 18.33 -1.65 7.79
CA ALA A 411 17.72 -2.01 9.08
C ALA A 411 16.94 -3.32 8.91
N GLU A 412 17.30 -4.35 9.67
CA GLU A 412 16.45 -5.51 9.87
C GLU A 412 15.48 -5.18 11.01
N LEU A 413 14.20 -5.00 10.68
CA LEU A 413 13.20 -4.58 11.65
C LEU A 413 12.66 -5.81 12.41
N PRO A 414 12.71 -5.82 13.75
CA PRO A 414 12.18 -6.91 14.55
C PRO A 414 10.66 -7.01 14.42
N VAL A 415 10.14 -8.24 14.54
CA VAL A 415 8.71 -8.52 14.50
C VAL A 415 8.16 -8.59 15.92
N VAL A 416 7.10 -7.83 16.20
CA VAL A 416 6.28 -8.04 17.41
C VAL A 416 5.44 -9.31 17.20
N SER A 417 5.74 -10.37 17.96
CA SER A 417 5.14 -11.70 17.79
C SER A 417 4.14 -12.09 18.88
N ASP A 418 4.07 -11.31 19.95
CA ASP A 418 3.31 -11.55 21.17
C ASP A 418 2.11 -10.58 21.32
N LEU A 419 1.61 -10.05 20.21
CA LEU A 419 0.44 -9.16 20.22
C LEU A 419 -0.77 -9.90 20.83
N LEU A 420 -1.34 -9.33 21.89
CA LEU A 420 -2.53 -9.83 22.56
C LEU A 420 -3.66 -8.79 22.46
N VAL A 421 -4.87 -9.26 22.13
CA VAL A 421 -6.06 -8.42 22.03
C VAL A 421 -7.19 -9.10 22.79
N GLU A 422 -7.65 -8.43 23.85
CA GLU A 422 -8.77 -8.87 24.67
C GLU A 422 -9.91 -7.83 24.62
N GLU A 423 -11.13 -8.27 24.86
CA GLU A 423 -12.31 -7.39 24.93
C GLU A 423 -12.75 -7.33 26.40
N ASN A 424 -12.89 -6.14 26.96
CA ASN A 424 -13.33 -5.96 28.35
C ASN A 424 -14.87 -6.01 28.46
N GLU A 425 -15.40 -5.86 29.68
CA GLU A 425 -16.85 -5.86 29.95
C GLU A 425 -17.60 -4.71 29.24
N ASP A 426 -16.93 -3.58 29.01
CA ASP A 426 -17.49 -2.42 28.30
C ASP A 426 -17.53 -2.63 26.76
N GLY A 427 -16.91 -3.69 26.25
CA GLY A 427 -16.78 -3.98 24.81
C GLY A 427 -15.60 -3.27 24.13
N ASP A 428 -14.71 -2.67 24.90
CA ASP A 428 -13.48 -2.06 24.42
C ASP A 428 -12.38 -3.11 24.24
N PHE A 429 -11.55 -2.91 23.22
CA PHE A 429 -10.35 -3.70 23.00
C PHE A 429 -9.21 -3.21 23.88
N VAL A 430 -8.67 -4.10 24.70
CA VAL A 430 -7.42 -3.91 25.43
C VAL A 430 -6.32 -4.66 24.67
N ILE A 431 -5.35 -3.91 24.15
CA ILE A 431 -4.30 -4.43 23.27
C ILE A 431 -2.95 -4.28 23.99
N THR A 432 -2.17 -5.35 24.06
CA THR A 432 -0.86 -5.38 24.73
C THR A 432 0.19 -6.12 23.90
N TRP A 433 1.45 -5.70 24.03
CA TRP A 433 2.60 -6.30 23.35
C TRP A 433 3.91 -6.01 24.11
N THR A 434 4.99 -6.74 23.82
CA THR A 434 6.32 -6.44 24.37
C THR A 434 6.95 -5.25 23.64
N PRO A 435 7.32 -4.16 24.35
CA PRO A 435 7.99 -3.02 23.73
C PRO A 435 9.39 -3.39 23.24
N LEU A 436 9.78 -2.82 22.09
CA LEU A 436 11.09 -3.06 21.49
C LEU A 436 12.19 -2.34 22.29
N ALA A 437 13.31 -3.01 22.52
CA ALA A 437 14.44 -2.48 23.28
C ALA A 437 15.31 -1.49 22.48
N GLU A 438 15.26 -1.57 21.15
CA GLU A 438 16.09 -0.76 20.25
C GLU A 438 15.59 0.69 20.16
N ALA A 439 16.48 1.64 20.44
CA ALA A 439 16.18 3.06 20.38
C ALA A 439 15.90 3.50 18.93
N GLY A 440 14.79 4.19 18.71
CA GLY A 440 14.42 4.76 17.41
C GLY A 440 13.46 3.89 16.59
N LEU A 441 13.11 2.69 17.02
CA LEU A 441 12.01 1.93 16.44
C LEU A 441 10.67 2.40 17.01
N ARG A 442 9.61 2.34 16.19
CA ARG A 442 8.23 2.60 16.62
C ARG A 442 7.36 1.38 16.34
N VAL A 443 6.46 1.07 17.27
CA VAL A 443 5.42 0.05 17.07
C VAL A 443 4.09 0.76 16.87
N GLU A 444 3.46 0.49 15.74
CA GLU A 444 2.13 0.99 15.39
C GLU A 444 1.18 -0.20 15.37
N ILE A 445 0.08 -0.12 16.14
CA ILE A 445 -0.96 -1.15 16.11
C ILE A 445 -2.02 -0.72 15.11
N HIS A 446 -2.36 -1.59 14.16
CA HIS A 446 -3.40 -1.33 13.17
C HIS A 446 -4.62 -2.22 13.42
N ALA A 447 -5.82 -1.64 13.35
CA ALA A 447 -7.09 -2.34 13.36
C ALA A 447 -7.73 -2.25 11.96
N LEU A 448 -7.81 -3.38 11.26
CA LEU A 448 -8.23 -3.47 9.87
C LEU A 448 -9.54 -4.25 9.74
N LEU A 449 -10.44 -3.82 8.86
CA LEU A 449 -11.67 -4.56 8.55
C LEU A 449 -11.40 -5.78 7.66
N GLU A 450 -10.40 -5.67 6.80
CA GLU A 450 -9.95 -6.75 5.92
C GLU A 450 -8.65 -7.37 6.43
N ARG A 451 -8.44 -8.64 6.08
CA ARG A 451 -7.19 -9.33 6.43
C ARG A 451 -6.03 -8.72 5.62
N PRO A 452 -4.87 -8.41 6.24
CA PRO A 452 -3.68 -8.06 5.49
C PRO A 452 -3.33 -9.12 4.43
N PRO A 453 -2.81 -8.73 3.25
CA PRO A 453 -2.36 -9.67 2.24
C PRO A 453 -1.37 -10.71 2.79
N GLU A 454 -1.49 -11.94 2.29
CA GLU A 454 -0.53 -12.99 2.61
C GLU A 454 0.88 -12.62 2.12
N GLY A 455 1.91 -13.01 2.89
CA GLY A 455 3.32 -12.69 2.59
C GLY A 455 3.80 -11.30 3.04
N LEU A 456 2.90 -10.39 3.44
CA LEU A 456 3.30 -9.04 3.88
C LEU A 456 4.16 -9.06 5.16
N GLY A 457 3.92 -10.02 6.06
CA GLY A 457 4.72 -10.21 7.28
C GLY A 457 6.04 -10.97 7.08
N GLU A 458 6.28 -11.55 5.90
CA GLU A 458 7.49 -12.33 5.60
C GLU A 458 8.69 -11.47 5.21
N ARG A 459 8.45 -10.20 4.86
CA ARG A 459 9.47 -9.27 4.36
C ARG A 459 9.35 -7.90 5.00
N THR A 460 10.44 -7.15 4.97
CA THR A 460 10.44 -5.71 5.26
C THR A 460 9.97 -4.97 4.01
N VAL A 461 9.04 -4.03 4.17
CA VAL A 461 8.45 -3.25 3.07
C VAL A 461 8.59 -1.77 3.32
N GLY A 462 8.51 -0.96 2.25
CA GLY A 462 8.43 0.49 2.39
C GLY A 462 7.02 0.94 2.83
N ARG A 463 6.92 2.07 3.54
CA ARG A 463 5.65 2.66 3.99
C ARG A 463 4.60 2.76 2.89
N ALA A 464 4.97 3.29 1.72
CA ALA A 464 4.05 3.45 0.60
C ALA A 464 3.56 2.12 -0.01
N VAL A 465 4.31 1.03 0.14
CA VAL A 465 3.88 -0.32 -0.28
C VAL A 465 2.89 -0.87 0.73
N LEU A 466 3.18 -0.69 2.02
CA LEU A 466 2.30 -1.08 3.11
C LEU A 466 0.92 -0.43 2.98
N GLU A 467 0.88 0.88 2.75
CA GLU A 467 -0.37 1.65 2.57
C GLU A 467 -1.18 1.19 1.35
N ARG A 468 -0.49 0.87 0.25
CA ARG A 468 -1.13 0.45 -1.00
C ARG A 468 -1.64 -0.99 -0.98
N GLU A 469 -0.87 -1.91 -0.40
CA GLU A 469 -1.17 -3.34 -0.46
C GLU A 469 -2.13 -3.80 0.64
N GLY A 470 -2.09 -3.20 1.84
CA GLY A 470 -2.81 -3.73 3.00
C GLY A 470 -3.77 -2.78 3.70
N ALA A 471 -4.13 -1.66 3.07
CA ALA A 471 -4.99 -0.62 3.64
C ALA A 471 -4.50 -0.08 5.01
N PHE A 472 -3.19 -0.13 5.24
CA PHE A 472 -2.57 0.48 6.40
C PHE A 472 -2.59 2.00 6.21
N SER A 473 -3.21 2.74 7.11
CA SER A 473 -3.21 4.20 7.11
C SER A 473 -3.20 4.73 8.54
N GLU A 474 -2.95 6.03 8.70
CA GLU A 474 -3.11 6.73 9.99
C GLU A 474 -4.49 6.46 10.63
N ASP A 475 -5.56 6.40 9.83
CA ASP A 475 -6.93 6.17 10.32
C ASP A 475 -7.14 4.78 10.95
N THR A 476 -6.28 3.83 10.60
CA THR A 476 -6.33 2.46 11.13
C THR A 476 -5.46 2.28 12.38
N VAL A 477 -4.66 3.29 12.73
CA VAL A 477 -3.75 3.23 13.88
C VAL A 477 -4.54 3.31 15.18
N VAL A 478 -4.23 2.40 16.08
CA VAL A 478 -4.73 2.37 17.45
C VAL A 478 -3.74 3.12 18.34
N HIS A 479 -4.11 4.31 18.77
CA HIS A 479 -3.26 5.11 19.65
C HIS A 479 -3.26 4.58 21.09
N GLY A 480 -2.09 4.58 21.71
CA GLY A 480 -1.89 4.10 23.06
C GLY A 480 -0.57 4.53 23.67
N SER A 481 -0.19 3.86 24.75
CA SER A 481 1.12 3.94 25.38
C SER A 481 2.13 2.99 24.71
N ALA A 482 3.38 2.97 25.20
CA ALA A 482 4.49 2.23 24.60
C ALA A 482 4.28 0.71 24.43
N SER A 483 3.41 0.09 25.22
CA SER A 483 3.16 -1.37 25.22
C SER A 483 1.69 -1.74 25.42
N ARG A 484 0.80 -0.73 25.40
CA ARG A 484 -0.62 -0.93 25.67
C ARG A 484 -1.46 0.13 24.98
N ALA A 485 -2.51 -0.29 24.29
CA ALA A 485 -3.53 0.57 23.71
C ALA A 485 -4.94 0.13 24.13
N VAL A 486 -5.89 1.06 24.13
CA VAL A 486 -7.31 0.77 24.37
C VAL A 486 -8.12 1.46 23.28
N ARG A 487 -9.08 0.73 22.69
CA ARG A 487 -9.94 1.26 21.62
C ARG A 487 -11.36 0.73 21.76
N PRO A 488 -12.37 1.61 21.76
CA PRO A 488 -13.75 1.15 21.69
C PRO A 488 -14.05 0.48 20.36
N ARG A 489 -14.88 -0.56 20.38
CA ARG A 489 -15.41 -1.13 19.14
C ARG A 489 -16.37 -0.14 18.50
N LEU A 490 -16.17 0.15 17.22
CA LEU A 490 -17.06 1.01 16.45
C LEU A 490 -18.21 0.21 15.81
N PRO A 491 -19.35 0.85 15.50
CA PRO A 491 -20.44 0.20 14.79
C PRO A 491 -20.00 -0.34 13.42
N GLY A 492 -20.42 -1.56 13.07
CA GLY A 492 -20.07 -2.23 11.81
C GLY A 492 -18.73 -2.98 11.85
N GLU A 493 -17.99 -2.93 12.96
CA GLU A 493 -16.77 -3.68 13.16
C GLU A 493 -17.04 -5.10 13.65
N ASP A 494 -17.78 -5.87 12.87
CA ASP A 494 -18.15 -7.25 13.24
C ASP A 494 -16.95 -8.21 13.11
N ARG A 495 -15.96 -7.82 12.31
CA ARG A 495 -14.68 -8.50 12.16
C ARG A 495 -13.54 -7.49 12.09
N LEU A 496 -12.53 -7.69 12.92
CA LEU A 496 -11.32 -6.88 12.95
C LEU A 496 -10.08 -7.76 12.93
N HIS A 497 -9.08 -7.24 12.24
CA HIS A 497 -7.75 -7.80 12.08
C HIS A 497 -6.77 -6.83 12.74
N PHE A 498 -6.25 -7.22 13.91
CA PHE A 498 -5.25 -6.45 14.62
C PHE A 498 -3.86 -6.93 14.25
N THR A 499 -2.97 -6.02 13.90
CA THR A 499 -1.58 -6.36 13.60
C THR A 499 -0.65 -5.27 14.11
N ALA A 500 0.51 -5.69 14.62
CA ALA A 500 1.58 -4.77 15.00
C ALA A 500 2.48 -4.52 13.78
N VAL A 501 2.86 -3.26 13.57
CA VAL A 501 3.79 -2.84 12.53
C VAL A 501 4.99 -2.17 13.22
N THR A 502 6.16 -2.79 13.09
CA THR A 502 7.42 -2.16 13.49
C THR A 502 7.87 -1.23 12.37
N ALA A 503 8.12 0.04 12.68
CA ALA A 503 8.61 1.04 11.75
C ALA A 503 9.99 1.56 12.17
N SER A 504 10.82 1.89 11.17
CA SER A 504 12.10 2.57 11.37
C SER A 504 11.90 3.99 11.94
N ARG A 505 12.99 4.62 12.38
CA ARG A 505 12.99 5.96 13.01
C ARG A 505 12.38 7.06 12.13
N ASP A 506 12.64 6.99 10.84
CA ASP A 506 12.08 7.87 9.81
C ASP A 506 10.73 7.38 9.27
N GLY A 507 10.29 6.18 9.67
CA GLY A 507 9.06 5.54 9.23
C GLY A 507 9.10 5.01 7.79
N ALA A 508 10.26 5.00 7.13
CA ALA A 508 10.39 4.62 5.73
C ALA A 508 10.28 3.11 5.49
N LEU A 509 10.81 2.31 6.42
CA LEU A 509 10.73 0.85 6.40
C LEU A 509 9.80 0.35 7.48
N CYS A 510 9.02 -0.67 7.15
CA CYS A 510 8.02 -1.28 8.00
C CYS A 510 8.11 -2.81 7.96
N ARG A 511 7.79 -3.44 9.08
CA ARG A 511 7.67 -4.90 9.22
C ARG A 511 6.37 -5.24 9.92
N VAL A 512 5.56 -6.06 9.27
CA VAL A 512 4.25 -6.47 9.79
C VAL A 512 4.40 -7.75 10.60
N GLY A 513 3.84 -7.77 11.80
CA GLY A 513 3.77 -8.96 12.66
C GLY A 513 2.57 -9.86 12.38
N PRO A 514 2.39 -10.92 13.19
CA PRO A 514 1.22 -11.79 13.11
C PRO A 514 -0.08 -11.01 13.34
N THR A 515 -1.14 -11.42 12.62
CA THR A 515 -2.47 -10.82 12.75
C THR A 515 -3.33 -11.58 13.75
N VAL A 516 -3.83 -10.88 14.77
CA VAL A 516 -4.86 -11.37 15.70
C VAL A 516 -6.23 -11.02 15.13
N VAL A 517 -7.11 -12.02 14.98
CA VAL A 517 -8.45 -11.81 14.41
C VAL A 517 -9.49 -11.85 15.52
N HIS A 518 -10.30 -10.80 15.59
CA HIS A 518 -11.41 -10.71 16.52
C HIS A 518 -12.72 -10.55 15.74
N HIS A 519 -13.74 -11.34 16.04
CA HIS A 519 -15.04 -11.24 15.37
C HIS A 519 -16.21 -11.51 16.32
N ARG A 520 -17.35 -10.91 16.01
CA ARG A 520 -18.63 -10.99 16.70
C ARG A 520 -19.73 -11.06 15.64
N ALA A 521 -20.88 -11.63 15.97
CA ALA A 521 -22.06 -11.41 15.14
C ALA A 521 -22.53 -9.95 15.25
N GLY A 522 -22.98 -9.38 14.14
CA GLY A 522 -23.60 -8.06 14.10
C GLY A 522 -24.96 -8.02 14.79
N ALA A 523 -25.52 -6.82 14.91
CA ALA A 523 -26.84 -6.62 15.49
C ALA A 523 -27.95 -7.17 14.58
N VAL A 524 -28.95 -7.82 15.17
CA VAL A 524 -30.16 -8.26 14.45
C VAL A 524 -31.03 -7.05 14.14
N ARG A 525 -31.51 -6.94 12.90
CA ARG A 525 -32.29 -5.78 12.42
C ARG A 525 -33.61 -6.23 11.78
N HIS A 526 -34.53 -5.28 11.62
CA HIS A 526 -35.84 -5.49 10.97
C HIS A 526 -36.64 -6.64 11.58
N VAL A 527 -36.56 -6.80 12.90
CA VAL A 527 -37.27 -7.87 13.59
C VAL A 527 -38.76 -7.56 13.60
N GLN A 528 -39.56 -8.51 13.15
CA GLN A 528 -41.02 -8.45 13.16
C GLN A 528 -41.60 -9.80 13.57
N LEU A 529 -42.36 -9.78 14.67
CA LEU A 529 -43.17 -10.91 15.11
C LEU A 529 -44.56 -10.80 14.47
N VAL A 530 -44.91 -11.79 13.67
CA VAL A 530 -46.24 -11.95 13.07
C VAL A 530 -46.95 -13.08 13.81
N GLU A 531 -48.12 -12.78 14.36
CA GLU A 531 -48.98 -13.77 14.99
C GLU A 531 -50.25 -13.96 14.15
N ARG A 532 -50.58 -15.21 13.86
CA ARG A 532 -51.82 -15.65 13.25
C ARG A 532 -52.43 -16.69 14.17
N VAL A 533 -53.28 -16.31 15.12
CA VAL A 533 -54.08 -17.20 15.99
C VAL A 533 -53.30 -18.42 16.56
N ASP A 534 -53.05 -19.47 15.78
CA ASP A 534 -52.32 -20.70 16.11
C ASP A 534 -50.82 -20.72 15.73
N GLU A 535 -50.32 -19.70 15.03
CA GLU A 535 -48.96 -19.63 14.50
C GLU A 535 -48.26 -18.31 14.88
N GLN A 536 -47.03 -18.42 15.38
CA GLN A 536 -46.12 -17.29 15.54
C GLN A 536 -44.89 -17.43 14.64
N PHE A 537 -44.62 -16.40 13.84
CA PHE A 537 -43.48 -16.34 12.94
C PHE A 537 -42.64 -15.09 13.21
N LEU A 538 -41.34 -15.27 13.43
CA LEU A 538 -40.40 -14.20 13.67
C LEU A 538 -39.50 -14.00 12.44
N SER A 539 -39.68 -12.87 11.78
CA SER A 539 -38.86 -12.44 10.63
C SER A 539 -37.82 -11.40 11.06
N PHE A 540 -36.66 -11.40 10.40
CA PHE A 540 -35.57 -10.45 10.66
C PHE A 540 -34.55 -10.48 9.52
N ALA A 541 -33.70 -9.44 9.43
CA ALA A 541 -32.55 -9.43 8.53
C ALA A 541 -31.40 -10.22 9.15
N TRP A 542 -30.72 -11.04 8.33
CA TRP A 542 -29.60 -11.86 8.82
C TRP A 542 -28.47 -10.97 9.35
N PRO A 543 -28.03 -11.15 10.61
CA PRO A 543 -26.95 -10.36 11.18
C PRO A 543 -25.60 -10.70 10.53
N ASP A 544 -24.81 -9.67 10.23
CA ASP A 544 -23.50 -9.81 9.60
C ASP A 544 -22.56 -10.67 10.47
N GLY A 545 -21.80 -11.55 9.82
CA GLY A 545 -20.84 -12.43 10.51
C GLY A 545 -21.45 -13.52 11.40
N ALA A 546 -22.78 -13.63 11.51
CA ALA A 546 -23.43 -14.68 12.27
C ALA A 546 -23.46 -16.01 11.50
N GLY A 547 -23.09 -17.10 12.17
CA GLY A 547 -23.27 -18.47 11.70
C GLY A 547 -24.55 -19.12 12.23
N LEU A 548 -25.21 -18.49 13.21
CA LEU A 548 -26.46 -18.96 13.82
C LEU A 548 -27.21 -17.76 14.42
N VAL A 549 -28.55 -17.80 14.43
CA VAL A 549 -29.37 -16.91 15.24
C VAL A 549 -30.16 -17.72 16.24
N LYS A 550 -30.19 -17.28 17.50
CA LYS A 550 -31.03 -17.85 18.56
C LYS A 550 -32.12 -16.86 18.97
N VAL A 551 -33.29 -17.39 19.28
CA VAL A 551 -34.38 -16.67 19.94
C VAL A 551 -34.49 -17.20 21.36
N LEU A 552 -34.24 -16.32 22.32
CA LEU A 552 -34.30 -16.60 23.74
C LEU A 552 -35.58 -16.01 24.31
N ARG A 553 -36.18 -16.67 25.31
CA ARG A 553 -37.40 -16.19 25.97
C ARG A 553 -37.14 -15.88 27.44
N ALA A 554 -37.54 -14.67 27.86
CA ALA A 554 -37.66 -14.27 29.25
C ALA A 554 -39.13 -14.18 29.67
N SER A 555 -39.39 -14.39 30.97
CA SER A 555 -40.71 -14.10 31.56
C SER A 555 -40.99 -12.60 31.50
N ALA A 556 -42.25 -12.22 31.33
CA ALA A 556 -42.65 -10.81 31.33
C ALA A 556 -42.39 -10.13 32.69
N GLU A 557 -42.37 -10.90 33.79
CA GLU A 557 -42.10 -10.42 35.15
C GLU A 557 -40.60 -10.30 35.47
N ASP A 558 -39.73 -11.06 34.76
CA ASP A 558 -38.28 -11.14 34.99
C ASP A 558 -37.46 -10.25 34.04
N ASP A 559 -38.09 -9.25 33.40
CA ASP A 559 -37.45 -8.35 32.43
C ASP A 559 -36.55 -7.30 33.13
N HIS A 560 -35.50 -7.76 33.79
CA HIS A 560 -34.48 -6.90 34.42
C HIS A 560 -33.35 -6.51 33.47
N GLY A 561 -33.57 -6.58 32.14
CA GLY A 561 -32.53 -6.29 31.15
C GLY A 561 -31.38 -7.30 31.27
N ALA A 562 -31.69 -8.58 31.05
CA ALA A 562 -30.80 -9.68 31.38
C ALA A 562 -29.38 -9.48 30.83
N GLN A 563 -28.42 -9.43 31.75
CA GLN A 563 -27.00 -9.34 31.44
C GLN A 563 -26.42 -10.71 31.02
N ASP A 564 -27.11 -11.80 31.34
CA ASP A 564 -26.69 -13.16 31.01
C ASP A 564 -27.72 -13.90 30.14
N PHE A 565 -27.48 -13.90 28.82
CA PHE A 565 -28.27 -14.62 27.83
C PHE A 565 -28.01 -16.12 27.80
N SER A 566 -26.95 -16.61 28.46
CA SER A 566 -26.56 -18.02 28.40
C SER A 566 -27.48 -18.93 29.22
N ALA A 567 -28.10 -18.41 30.26
CA ALA A 567 -29.03 -19.13 31.13
C ALA A 567 -30.49 -19.13 30.63
N MET A 568 -30.80 -18.37 29.57
CA MET A 568 -32.17 -18.21 29.08
C MET A 568 -32.63 -19.40 28.22
N PRO A 569 -33.90 -19.83 28.33
CA PRO A 569 -34.47 -20.82 27.43
C PRO A 569 -34.41 -20.38 25.96
N VAL A 570 -33.83 -21.23 25.13
CA VAL A 570 -33.87 -21.08 23.67
C VAL A 570 -35.21 -21.61 23.17
N VAL A 571 -35.99 -20.76 22.51
CA VAL A 571 -37.29 -21.13 21.94
C VAL A 571 -37.24 -21.34 20.43
N ALA A 572 -36.19 -20.86 19.76
CA ALA A 572 -35.91 -21.19 18.38
C ALA A 572 -34.43 -20.97 18.04
N GLU A 573 -33.94 -21.75 17.07
CA GLU A 573 -32.63 -21.57 16.46
C GLU A 573 -32.78 -21.65 14.94
N ILE A 574 -32.06 -20.82 14.20
CA ILE A 574 -32.09 -20.84 12.74
C ILE A 574 -30.72 -20.55 12.14
N ARG A 575 -30.38 -21.31 11.10
CA ARG A 575 -29.13 -21.21 10.34
C ARG A 575 -29.27 -20.32 9.11
N PRO A 576 -28.16 -19.79 8.56
CA PRO A 576 -28.22 -18.88 7.40
C PRO A 576 -28.93 -19.50 6.20
N GLU A 577 -28.70 -20.79 5.93
CA GLU A 577 -29.30 -21.49 4.79
C GLU A 577 -30.82 -21.61 4.93
N GLU A 578 -31.30 -21.91 6.14
CA GLU A 578 -32.73 -22.01 6.43
C GLU A 578 -33.41 -20.65 6.40
N HIS A 579 -32.75 -19.62 6.92
CA HIS A 579 -33.24 -18.24 6.87
C HIS A 579 -33.37 -17.72 5.44
N ARG A 580 -32.42 -18.01 4.54
CA ARG A 580 -32.53 -17.63 3.11
C ARG A 580 -33.76 -18.24 2.44
N LEU A 581 -34.18 -19.43 2.87
CA LEU A 581 -35.34 -20.13 2.31
C LEU A 581 -36.66 -19.61 2.88
N ARG A 582 -36.70 -19.28 4.17
CA ARG A 582 -37.95 -18.98 4.91
C ARG A 582 -38.15 -17.51 5.29
N GLY A 583 -37.08 -16.72 5.32
CA GLY A 583 -37.06 -15.31 5.75
C GLY A 583 -37.16 -15.10 7.27
N GLY A 584 -37.28 -16.17 8.06
CA GLY A 584 -37.51 -16.13 9.50
C GLY A 584 -37.72 -17.52 10.09
N VAL A 585 -38.17 -17.57 11.35
CA VAL A 585 -38.33 -18.81 12.12
C VAL A 585 -39.72 -18.90 12.75
N HIS A 586 -40.33 -20.08 12.71
CA HIS A 586 -41.54 -20.37 13.47
C HIS A 586 -41.17 -20.60 14.93
N LEU A 587 -41.94 -20.03 15.84
CA LEU A 587 -41.74 -20.19 17.27
C LEU A 587 -42.68 -21.27 17.81
N ASP A 588 -42.25 -21.96 18.86
CA ASP A 588 -43.20 -22.68 19.71
C ASP A 588 -44.22 -21.69 20.29
N PRO A 589 -45.47 -22.14 20.59
CA PRO A 589 -46.52 -21.27 21.09
C PRO A 589 -46.06 -20.38 22.25
N LEU A 590 -46.17 -19.07 22.05
CA LEU A 590 -45.79 -18.09 23.05
C LEU A 590 -46.83 -18.03 24.19
N PRO A 591 -46.42 -17.76 25.44
CA PRO A 591 -47.33 -17.72 26.58
C PRO A 591 -48.45 -16.69 26.41
N SER A 592 -49.68 -17.06 26.73
CA SER A 592 -50.85 -16.20 26.56
C SER A 592 -50.82 -14.97 27.45
N GLU A 593 -50.11 -15.04 28.58
CA GLU A 593 -49.80 -13.93 29.50
C GLU A 593 -48.76 -12.93 28.97
N GLY A 594 -48.13 -13.23 27.83
CA GLY A 594 -47.06 -12.42 27.23
C GLY A 594 -45.66 -12.89 27.58
N ALA A 595 -44.66 -12.37 26.87
CA ALA A 595 -43.26 -12.70 27.05
C ALA A 595 -42.32 -11.63 26.47
N VAL A 596 -41.05 -11.67 26.84
CA VAL A 596 -39.99 -10.91 26.17
C VAL A 596 -39.09 -11.88 25.42
N LEU A 597 -38.84 -11.60 24.14
CA LEU A 597 -37.92 -12.36 23.31
C LEU A 597 -36.64 -11.56 23.06
N TYR A 598 -35.50 -12.25 23.12
CA TYR A 598 -34.21 -11.70 22.68
C TYR A 598 -33.71 -12.48 21.47
N VAL A 599 -33.47 -11.75 20.37
CA VAL A 599 -32.94 -12.31 19.14
C VAL A 599 -31.45 -12.00 19.06
N VAL A 600 -30.62 -13.03 19.03
CA VAL A 600 -29.16 -12.90 19.17
C VAL A 600 -28.44 -13.65 18.06
N GLY A 601 -27.58 -12.94 17.32
CA GLY A 601 -26.66 -13.55 16.38
C GLY A 601 -25.47 -14.19 17.10
N ILE A 602 -24.98 -15.32 16.58
CA ILE A 602 -23.82 -16.03 17.13
C ILE A 602 -22.79 -16.24 16.03
N SER A 603 -21.56 -15.85 16.30
CA SER A 603 -20.40 -16.14 15.46
C SER A 603 -19.55 -17.26 16.09
N PHE A 604 -19.01 -18.15 15.25
CA PHE A 604 -18.22 -19.31 15.67
C PHE A 604 -16.74 -19.13 15.36
N HIS A 605 -15.88 -19.55 16.29
CA HIS A 605 -14.43 -19.55 16.16
C HIS A 605 -13.82 -20.86 16.64
N ALA A 606 -12.55 -21.11 16.28
CA ALA A 606 -11.86 -22.35 16.63
C ALA A 606 -11.81 -22.64 18.13
N THR A 607 -11.88 -21.60 18.98
CA THR A 607 -11.83 -21.71 20.44
C THR A 607 -13.18 -21.40 21.14
N GLY A 608 -14.29 -21.21 20.41
CA GLY A 608 -15.57 -20.89 21.03
C GLY A 608 -16.62 -20.22 20.13
N HIS A 609 -17.54 -19.47 20.76
CA HIS A 609 -18.53 -18.65 20.06
C HIS A 609 -18.68 -17.29 20.75
N LYS A 610 -19.00 -16.24 19.98
CA LYS A 610 -19.31 -14.91 20.53
C LYS A 610 -20.70 -14.47 20.10
N GLN A 611 -21.44 -13.88 21.03
CA GLN A 611 -22.80 -13.39 20.80
C GLN A 611 -22.78 -11.93 20.34
N GLY A 612 -23.62 -11.61 19.36
CA GLY A 612 -23.89 -10.25 18.89
C GLY A 612 -24.74 -9.44 19.88
N PRO A 613 -25.00 -8.15 19.62
CA PRO A 613 -25.96 -7.37 20.39
C PRO A 613 -27.36 -7.98 20.27
N PRO A 614 -28.09 -8.18 21.39
CA PRO A 614 -29.43 -8.74 21.36
C PRO A 614 -30.45 -7.71 20.83
N TYR A 615 -31.46 -8.17 20.09
CA TYR A 615 -32.65 -7.38 19.77
C TYR A 615 -33.83 -7.81 20.65
N ARG A 616 -34.45 -6.85 21.36
CA ARG A 616 -35.56 -7.12 22.28
C ARG A 616 -36.91 -6.98 21.58
N VAL A 617 -37.76 -7.99 21.69
CA VAL A 617 -39.14 -7.99 21.20
C VAL A 617 -40.10 -8.20 22.39
N THR A 618 -41.01 -7.26 22.63
CA THR A 618 -42.09 -7.45 23.61
C THR A 618 -43.27 -8.15 22.92
N TYR A 619 -43.70 -9.29 23.46
CA TYR A 619 -44.92 -9.97 23.04
C TYR A 619 -46.01 -9.77 24.10
N PRO A 620 -47.13 -9.10 23.78
CA PRO A 620 -48.16 -8.74 24.76
C PRO A 620 -49.04 -9.91 25.22
N GLY A 621 -48.93 -11.08 24.59
CA GLY A 621 -49.86 -12.20 24.82
C GLY A 621 -51.07 -12.17 23.89
N LEU A 622 -51.69 -13.33 23.75
CA LEU A 622 -52.95 -13.54 23.03
C LEU A 622 -53.75 -14.61 23.78
N THR A 623 -54.86 -14.20 24.38
CA THR A 623 -55.78 -15.09 25.09
C THR A 623 -56.70 -15.77 24.08
N ARG A 624 -56.66 -17.10 24.01
CA ARG A 624 -57.48 -17.89 23.10
C ARG A 624 -58.69 -18.46 23.84
N LEU A 625 -59.86 -18.29 23.22
CA LEU A 625 -61.13 -18.84 23.67
C LEU A 625 -61.57 -19.90 22.66
N ASP A 626 -61.40 -21.17 23.00
CA ASP A 626 -61.90 -22.29 22.20
C ASP A 626 -63.39 -22.49 22.49
N CYS A 627 -64.20 -22.46 21.45
CA CYS A 627 -65.65 -22.56 21.54
C CYS A 627 -66.14 -23.83 20.86
N ASP A 628 -66.98 -24.58 21.57
CA ASP A 628 -67.62 -25.79 21.08
C ASP A 628 -69.13 -25.76 21.36
N VAL A 629 -69.93 -26.32 20.45
CA VAL A 629 -71.37 -26.46 20.64
C VAL A 629 -71.69 -27.93 20.91
N VAL A 630 -71.92 -28.25 22.17
CA VAL A 630 -72.06 -29.64 22.63
C VAL A 630 -73.51 -30.04 22.83
N PRO A 631 -73.94 -31.25 22.43
CA PRO A 631 -75.29 -31.72 22.64
C PRO A 631 -75.55 -32.06 24.11
N VAL A 632 -76.65 -31.56 24.64
CA VAL A 632 -77.16 -31.90 25.97
C VAL A 632 -78.15 -33.05 25.84
N HIS A 633 -77.86 -34.14 26.54
CA HIS A 633 -78.69 -35.35 26.52
C HIS A 633 -79.53 -35.45 27.79
N GLY A 634 -80.81 -35.76 27.63
CA GLY A 634 -81.78 -35.91 28.72
C GLY A 634 -82.53 -37.22 28.63
N GLN A 635 -83.08 -37.68 29.75
CA GLN A 635 -83.97 -38.84 29.76
C GLN A 635 -85.39 -38.42 29.39
N VAL A 636 -85.82 -38.75 28.17
CA VAL A 636 -87.18 -38.52 27.69
C VAL A 636 -88.00 -39.80 27.81
N ARG A 637 -89.24 -39.67 28.28
CA ARG A 637 -90.15 -40.82 28.42
C ARG A 637 -90.90 -41.04 27.10
N ARG A 638 -90.54 -42.09 26.35
CA ARG A 638 -91.29 -42.56 25.18
C ARG A 638 -92.12 -43.78 25.60
N GLY A 639 -93.39 -43.54 25.95
CA GLY A 639 -94.30 -44.56 26.48
C GLY A 639 -93.88 -45.08 27.86
N LEU A 640 -93.66 -46.39 27.99
CA LEU A 640 -93.20 -47.03 29.25
C LEU A 640 -91.66 -47.03 29.43
N ARG A 641 -90.87 -46.59 28.44
CA ARG A 641 -89.41 -46.60 28.49
C ARG A 641 -88.84 -45.18 28.61
N ARG A 642 -87.74 -45.04 29.36
CA ARG A 642 -86.89 -43.84 29.35
C ARG A 642 -85.79 -44.06 28.30
N VAL A 643 -85.66 -43.12 27.38
CA VAL A 643 -84.63 -43.11 26.32
C VAL A 643 -83.81 -41.84 26.48
N THR A 644 -82.49 -41.96 26.33
CA THR A 644 -81.60 -40.80 26.26
C THR A 644 -81.74 -40.17 24.89
N GLU A 645 -82.17 -38.92 24.84
CA GLU A 645 -82.38 -38.15 23.61
C GLU A 645 -81.68 -36.79 23.74
N GLU A 646 -81.25 -36.19 22.63
CA GLU A 646 -80.69 -34.83 22.63
C GLU A 646 -81.82 -33.84 22.97
N VAL A 647 -81.74 -33.25 24.16
CA VAL A 647 -82.74 -32.31 24.70
C VAL A 647 -82.27 -30.87 24.64
N GLY A 648 -81.03 -30.60 24.20
CA GLY A 648 -80.47 -29.26 24.07
C GLY A 648 -79.13 -29.27 23.34
N ARG A 649 -78.60 -28.08 23.09
CA ARG A 649 -77.17 -27.87 22.88
C ARG A 649 -76.72 -26.78 23.85
N GLU A 650 -75.45 -26.77 24.21
CA GLU A 650 -74.83 -25.77 25.07
C GLU A 650 -73.57 -25.23 24.40
N LEU A 651 -73.33 -23.93 24.56
CA LEU A 651 -72.05 -23.34 24.24
C LEU A 651 -71.08 -23.64 25.37
N ARG A 652 -69.98 -24.30 25.02
CA ARG A 652 -68.86 -24.57 25.91
C ARG A 652 -67.68 -23.72 25.46
N VAL A 653 -67.08 -23.01 26.41
CA VAL A 653 -65.90 -22.16 26.17
C VAL A 653 -64.76 -22.61 27.06
N THR A 654 -63.58 -22.74 26.48
CA THR A 654 -62.32 -23.02 27.18
C THR A 654 -61.35 -21.87 26.92
N ALA A 655 -60.79 -21.28 27.98
CA ALA A 655 -59.77 -20.25 27.86
C ALA A 655 -58.37 -20.83 28.13
N ASP A 656 -57.35 -20.26 27.51
CA ASP A 656 -55.94 -20.59 27.77
C ASP A 656 -55.33 -19.86 28.98
N LEU A 657 -56.09 -18.93 29.57
CA LEU A 657 -55.79 -18.22 30.83
C LEU A 657 -56.99 -18.23 31.78
N ASP A 658 -56.75 -17.84 33.03
CA ASP A 658 -57.81 -17.47 33.96
C ASP A 658 -58.31 -16.05 33.62
N VAL A 659 -59.57 -15.92 33.23
CA VAL A 659 -60.11 -14.66 32.68
C VAL A 659 -61.59 -14.49 33.03
N GLU A 660 -62.01 -13.24 33.20
CA GLU A 660 -63.43 -12.84 33.28
C GLU A 660 -63.75 -11.84 32.15
N VAL A 661 -64.24 -12.35 31.02
CA VAL A 661 -64.36 -11.57 29.77
C VAL A 661 -65.81 -11.41 29.31
N PRO A 662 -66.26 -10.23 28.89
CA PRO A 662 -67.58 -10.05 28.31
C PRO A 662 -67.67 -10.72 26.92
N LEU A 663 -68.66 -11.59 26.76
CA LEU A 663 -68.93 -12.32 25.53
C LEU A 663 -70.33 -11.98 25.01
N VAL A 664 -70.46 -11.93 23.70
CA VAL A 664 -71.71 -11.66 23.00
C VAL A 664 -71.95 -12.67 21.90
N LEU A 665 -73.16 -13.22 21.89
CA LEU A 665 -73.62 -14.11 20.86
C LEU A 665 -74.38 -13.29 19.81
N VAL A 666 -73.93 -13.34 18.56
CA VAL A 666 -74.52 -12.57 17.45
C VAL A 666 -75.10 -13.52 16.41
N ARG A 667 -76.29 -13.20 15.92
CA ARG A 667 -76.97 -13.93 14.85
C ARG A 667 -77.12 -13.11 13.59
N ARG A 668 -77.00 -13.79 12.46
CA ARG A 668 -77.32 -13.25 11.15
C ARG A 668 -77.97 -14.32 10.27
N GLU A 669 -79.02 -13.97 9.54
CA GLU A 669 -79.87 -14.94 8.82
C GLU A 669 -79.22 -15.47 7.53
N ASP A 670 -78.49 -14.62 6.80
CA ASP A 670 -77.99 -14.87 5.44
C ASP A 670 -76.56 -15.40 5.38
N ARG A 671 -75.70 -15.07 6.35
CA ARG A 671 -74.28 -15.48 6.41
C ARG A 671 -73.73 -15.46 7.83
N LEU A 672 -72.55 -16.01 8.03
CA LEU A 672 -71.82 -15.94 9.30
C LEU A 672 -71.55 -14.47 9.69
N PRO A 673 -71.84 -14.05 10.94
CA PRO A 673 -71.42 -12.76 11.46
C PRO A 673 -69.88 -12.64 11.47
N LEU A 674 -69.36 -11.48 11.04
CA LEU A 674 -67.92 -11.20 11.02
C LEU A 674 -67.49 -10.18 12.08
N HIS A 675 -68.43 -9.49 12.73
CA HIS A 675 -68.20 -8.50 13.76
C HIS A 675 -69.33 -8.53 14.81
N LEU A 676 -69.07 -8.01 16.01
CA LEU A 676 -70.06 -7.90 17.09
C LEU A 676 -71.29 -7.01 16.77
N ASP A 677 -71.17 -6.17 15.74
CA ASP A 677 -72.24 -5.32 15.19
C ASP A 677 -72.81 -5.85 13.87
N ASP A 678 -72.32 -7.00 13.40
CA ASP A 678 -72.69 -7.62 12.11
C ASP A 678 -73.87 -8.60 12.25
N GLY A 679 -74.93 -8.16 12.93
CA GLY A 679 -76.12 -8.97 13.16
C GLY A 679 -76.93 -8.55 14.38
N GLU A 680 -77.88 -9.40 14.77
CA GLU A 680 -78.67 -9.25 15.99
C GLU A 680 -77.91 -9.86 17.17
N ARG A 681 -77.63 -9.05 18.20
CA ARG A 681 -77.08 -9.54 19.48
C ARG A 681 -78.16 -10.31 20.22
N ILE A 682 -77.98 -11.63 20.38
CA ILE A 682 -78.94 -12.52 21.04
C ILE A 682 -78.77 -12.45 22.55
N GLU A 683 -77.53 -12.60 23.02
CA GLU A 683 -77.23 -12.70 24.44
C GLU A 683 -75.84 -12.14 24.74
N THR A 684 -75.70 -11.44 25.87
CA THR A 684 -74.44 -10.92 26.38
C THR A 684 -74.26 -11.41 27.82
N PHE A 685 -73.09 -11.95 28.11
CA PHE A 685 -72.77 -12.58 29.40
C PHE A 685 -71.27 -12.46 29.68
N GLN A 686 -70.86 -12.61 30.93
CA GLN A 686 -69.46 -12.46 31.35
C GLN A 686 -69.05 -13.65 32.21
N PRO A 687 -68.56 -14.76 31.60
CA PRO A 687 -68.16 -15.92 32.36
C PRO A 687 -66.78 -15.72 32.97
N ARG A 688 -66.61 -16.19 34.21
CA ARG A 688 -65.29 -16.53 34.76
C ARG A 688 -64.85 -17.87 34.20
N LEU A 689 -63.77 -17.87 33.43
CA LEU A 689 -63.15 -19.03 32.81
C LEU A 689 -61.86 -19.37 33.56
N GLN A 690 -61.63 -20.67 33.75
CA GLN A 690 -60.38 -21.18 34.33
C GLN A 690 -59.54 -21.81 33.23
N ARG A 691 -58.23 -21.63 33.31
CA ARG A 691 -57.26 -22.07 32.30
C ARG A 691 -57.44 -23.56 31.99
N GLY A 692 -57.72 -23.86 30.73
CA GLY A 692 -57.87 -25.22 30.21
C GLY A 692 -59.13 -25.95 30.67
N GLU A 693 -59.98 -25.35 31.50
CA GLU A 693 -61.21 -25.96 31.99
C GLU A 693 -62.41 -25.56 31.11
N PRO A 694 -63.05 -26.51 30.40
CA PRO A 694 -64.22 -26.19 29.60
C PRO A 694 -65.43 -25.86 30.48
N LYS A 695 -66.05 -24.70 30.22
CA LYS A 695 -67.24 -24.25 30.95
C LYS A 695 -68.43 -24.13 30.01
N SER A 696 -69.54 -24.80 30.35
CA SER A 696 -70.84 -24.52 29.74
C SER A 696 -71.29 -23.13 30.18
N VAL A 697 -71.45 -22.21 29.24
CA VAL A 697 -71.70 -20.79 29.53
C VAL A 697 -73.15 -20.37 29.29
N LEU A 698 -73.81 -20.95 28.30
CA LEU A 698 -75.24 -20.75 28.03
C LEU A 698 -75.82 -21.93 27.22
N PRO A 699 -77.15 -22.17 27.30
CA PRO A 699 -77.85 -23.02 26.35
C PRO A 699 -77.76 -22.43 24.93
N TRP A 700 -77.37 -23.23 23.94
CA TRP A 700 -77.33 -22.78 22.55
C TRP A 700 -78.74 -22.41 22.07
N PRO A 701 -78.93 -21.25 21.40
CA PRO A 701 -80.26 -20.79 21.00
C PRO A 701 -81.00 -21.82 20.14
N ARG A 702 -82.16 -22.25 20.64
CA ARG A 702 -83.14 -23.04 19.88
C ARG A 702 -84.20 -22.12 19.34
N ASP A 703 -83.84 -21.34 18.32
CA ASP A 703 -84.81 -20.46 17.67
C ASP A 703 -85.23 -21.06 16.33
N SER A 704 -86.53 -21.08 16.05
CA SER A 704 -87.13 -21.56 14.79
C SER A 704 -86.83 -20.66 13.58
N ARG A 705 -85.83 -19.78 13.70
CA ARG A 705 -85.37 -18.86 12.65
C ARG A 705 -84.05 -19.37 12.10
N PRO A 706 -83.96 -19.67 10.79
CA PRO A 706 -82.71 -20.08 10.18
C PRO A 706 -81.67 -18.96 10.27
N GLY A 707 -80.42 -19.30 10.57
CA GLY A 707 -79.33 -18.34 10.58
C GLY A 707 -78.02 -18.91 11.10
N PHE A 708 -76.98 -18.09 11.08
CA PHE A 708 -75.68 -18.36 11.66
C PHE A 708 -75.54 -17.60 12.97
N VAL A 709 -75.03 -18.28 13.99
CA VAL A 709 -74.81 -17.74 15.32
C VAL A 709 -73.32 -17.85 15.62
N ARG A 710 -72.67 -16.77 16.05
CA ARG A 710 -71.23 -16.74 16.34
C ARG A 710 -70.95 -15.97 17.62
N LEU A 711 -69.95 -16.41 18.37
CA LEU A 711 -69.50 -15.78 19.60
C LEU A 711 -68.44 -14.71 19.32
N PHE A 712 -68.55 -13.57 20.00
CA PHE A 712 -67.55 -12.52 20.00
C PHE A 712 -67.22 -12.09 21.41
N VAL A 713 -66.07 -11.45 21.55
CA VAL A 713 -65.62 -10.78 22.77
C VAL A 713 -66.02 -9.31 22.65
N ASP A 714 -66.70 -8.76 23.67
CA ASP A 714 -67.19 -7.37 23.70
C ASP A 714 -66.29 -6.50 24.60
N LEU A 715 -65.07 -6.23 24.12
CA LEU A 715 -64.07 -5.49 24.88
C LEU A 715 -64.33 -3.98 24.85
N ARG A 716 -64.03 -3.33 25.98
CA ARG A 716 -63.98 -1.86 26.09
C ARG A 716 -62.56 -1.31 25.96
N ASP A 717 -61.55 -2.18 26.07
CA ASP A 717 -60.12 -1.84 26.00
C ASP A 717 -59.48 -2.60 24.83
N GLU A 718 -58.81 -1.87 23.94
CA GLU A 718 -58.12 -2.42 22.76
C GLU A 718 -56.76 -3.05 23.11
N GLN A 719 -56.27 -2.91 24.35
CA GLN A 719 -54.98 -3.46 24.77
C GLN A 719 -55.01 -4.96 25.03
N GLU A 720 -56.15 -5.51 25.47
CA GLU A 720 -56.30 -6.96 25.67
C GLU A 720 -56.56 -7.65 24.33
N ARG A 721 -55.73 -8.66 24.00
CA ARG A 721 -55.85 -9.40 22.75
C ARG A 721 -56.51 -10.74 23.00
N TYR A 722 -57.69 -10.92 22.41
CA TYR A 722 -58.41 -12.20 22.41
C TYR A 722 -58.56 -12.75 21.00
N ALA A 723 -58.45 -14.07 20.88
CA ALA A 723 -58.84 -14.82 19.70
C ALA A 723 -59.95 -15.81 20.07
N VAL A 724 -61.11 -15.70 19.42
CA VAL A 724 -62.19 -16.69 19.56
C VAL A 724 -62.03 -17.72 18.44
N LEU A 725 -61.85 -18.98 18.82
CA LEU A 725 -61.79 -20.09 17.88
C LEU A 725 -63.20 -20.64 17.69
N ASP A 726 -63.65 -20.58 16.45
CA ASP A 726 -64.98 -21.03 16.08
C ASP A 726 -65.04 -22.57 16.02
N PRO A 727 -66.14 -23.19 16.48
CA PRO A 727 -66.42 -24.59 16.19
C PRO A 727 -66.65 -24.82 14.69
N PRO A 728 -66.72 -26.09 14.23
CA PRO A 728 -67.03 -26.40 12.84
C PRO A 728 -68.29 -25.64 12.35
N LEU A 729 -68.22 -25.07 11.15
CA LEU A 729 -69.28 -24.21 10.59
C LEU A 729 -70.68 -24.86 10.63
N SER A 730 -70.77 -26.18 10.54
CA SER A 730 -72.02 -26.94 10.66
C SER A 730 -72.72 -26.78 12.01
N GLN A 731 -71.97 -26.56 13.09
CA GLN A 731 -72.49 -26.38 14.44
C GLN A 731 -72.94 -24.94 14.72
N LEU A 732 -72.40 -23.98 13.96
CA LEU A 732 -72.74 -22.55 14.08
C LEU A 732 -74.06 -22.18 13.39
N ARG A 733 -74.70 -23.13 12.71
CA ARG A 733 -76.00 -22.93 12.10
C ARG A 733 -77.10 -23.23 13.12
N GLY A 734 -78.07 -22.32 13.26
CA GLY A 734 -79.30 -22.60 14.00
C GLY A 734 -80.03 -23.78 13.36
N ASP A 735 -80.48 -24.74 14.18
CA ASP A 735 -81.36 -25.81 13.70
C ASP A 735 -82.67 -25.17 13.21
N PRO A 736 -83.18 -25.53 12.01
CA PRO A 736 -84.40 -24.95 11.46
C PRO A 736 -85.67 -25.27 12.25
#